data_AF-A0A9P6F5Z1-F1
#
_entry.id   AF-A0A9P6F5Z1-F1
#
_cell.length_a   1.000
_cell.length_b   1.000
_cell.length_c   1.000
_cell.angle_alpha   90.00
_cell.angle_beta   90.00
_cell.angle_gamma   90.00
#
_symmetry.space_group_name_H-M   'P 1'
#
loop_
_entity.id
_entity.type
_entity.pdbx_description
1 polymer ?
#
loop_
_entity_poly.entity_id
_entity_poly.type
_entity_poly.pdbx_seq_one_letter_code
_entity_poly.pdbx_strand_id
1 'polypeptide(L)'
;MRILSLSTAISAVVLSALQLAQADISKIVRVDQTSQQLIDAEGRSRWFHGTNMVKKAFPWHVDVDNFVPNWSLVDKDIELLKTMNINSVRLGVHWAGVEPVRGQYNQTYLDITHAIIKKLEDNNIYTLIDQHQDVWAAQICGHGAPLWFMKQGWVTPGHMFPVPQKWTPFAVDANGVPSDADCNSIDWATSYLNYAVGNAFGRLYNNYDGLGDAWAAYWKVLAQRYMQFPSILGYNLMNEPWVGDHMADPTLLVPGKADHRTMEPLWNKGTDYIRTVDNTTLIFFEGSTFDILSGFNNVPGGDGSKTVHSYHYYKPPQLGNIEYTLKNRKTDSDRLRTAGMMTEFQFWDSGPDSIKEIFETARQADRYMQSWQGWAYNNVWSGSGTDAVARPAIVRAYSRTYVEATAGTTQTMYFQDSTTKYWVSWKADKSIQAPTLIRFAPKINYPDGIRVFIDPPGSGTYTVDNATNTVRISHTAATVNGETIMASVQPFYPTDIIQNPDSGKCLDNGNAKVTSNNPIILWDCSSDPNQVWKFKDNTIQLAFDPDHNNDKYCIDTQPIPSNTKYLNLVLNSCDAAKPTQKWSVTATGNIVNTATGYCVDINGSTYKSGTALLAYPCGAGGTQKNQVWKLPRGASGTW
;
A
#
# COMPACT_ATOMS: atom_id res chain seq x y z
N MET A 1 -49.14 35.28 45.60
CA MET A 1 -47.69 35.09 45.83
C MET A 1 -47.31 33.82 45.09
N ARG A 2 -46.44 33.75 44.08
CA ARG A 2 -45.58 34.69 43.35
C ARG A 2 -45.16 33.93 42.08
N ILE A 3 -45.18 34.61 40.94
CA ILE A 3 -44.31 34.47 39.76
C ILE A 3 -44.42 33.16 38.95
N LEU A 4 -45.03 33.26 37.76
CA LEU A 4 -44.72 32.42 36.61
C LEU A 4 -44.04 33.31 35.56
N SER A 5 -42.78 33.00 35.33
CA SER A 5 -41.79 33.71 34.52
C SER A 5 -41.88 33.33 33.03
N LEU A 6 -41.61 34.31 32.18
CA LEU A 6 -41.22 34.16 30.78
C LEU A 6 -40.12 33.10 30.59
N SER A 7 -40.29 32.17 29.65
CA SER A 7 -39.23 31.70 28.73
C SER A 7 -39.70 30.54 27.83
N THR A 8 -40.31 30.83 26.69
CA THR A 8 -40.52 29.83 25.62
C THR A 8 -40.28 30.46 24.25
N ALA A 9 -39.01 30.70 23.92
CA ALA A 9 -38.61 31.05 22.56
C ALA A 9 -37.13 30.79 22.27
N ILE A 10 -36.52 29.71 22.79
CA ILE A 10 -35.19 29.25 22.34
C ILE A 10 -35.15 27.73 22.46
N SER A 11 -35.60 26.98 21.44
CA SER A 11 -35.30 25.53 21.31
C SER A 11 -35.55 24.96 19.91
N ALA A 12 -35.62 25.77 18.85
CA ALA A 12 -35.93 25.26 17.50
C ALA A 12 -34.89 25.62 16.41
N VAL A 13 -33.71 26.16 16.76
CA VAL A 13 -32.69 26.57 15.76
C VAL A 13 -31.28 26.02 16.07
N VAL A 14 -31.13 25.08 17.01
CA VAL A 14 -29.83 24.40 17.24
C VAL A 14 -30.03 22.89 17.31
N LEU A 15 -30.54 22.31 16.21
CA LEU A 15 -30.52 20.86 15.99
C LEU A 15 -29.96 20.52 14.59
N SER A 16 -29.00 21.32 14.13
CA SER A 16 -28.31 21.14 12.84
C SER A 16 -26.79 21.27 13.02
N ALA A 17 -26.24 20.60 14.03
CA ALA A 17 -24.79 20.44 14.22
C ALA A 17 -24.52 19.27 15.16
N LEU A 18 -24.74 18.04 14.68
CA LEU A 18 -24.10 16.79 15.10
C LEU A 18 -24.68 15.65 14.24
N GLN A 19 -24.61 15.79 12.91
CA GLN A 19 -24.36 14.60 12.10
C GLN A 19 -22.91 14.23 12.45
N LEU A 20 -22.73 13.26 13.34
CA LEU A 20 -21.52 12.45 13.34
C LEU A 20 -21.30 12.10 11.87
N ALA A 21 -20.18 12.52 11.30
CA ALA A 21 -19.80 12.21 9.93
C ALA A 21 -19.81 10.68 9.80
N GLN A 22 -20.93 10.13 9.36
CA GLN A 22 -21.07 8.72 9.07
C GLN A 22 -20.10 8.47 7.92
N ALA A 23 -19.17 7.54 8.11
CA ALA A 23 -18.17 7.21 7.11
C ALA A 23 -18.85 7.01 5.74
N ASP A 24 -18.42 7.77 4.73
CA ASP A 24 -18.86 7.71 3.32
C ASP A 24 -18.33 6.44 2.62
N ILE A 25 -18.21 5.33 3.36
CA ILE A 25 -17.59 4.10 2.87
C ILE A 25 -18.60 3.30 2.04
N SER A 26 -18.34 3.20 0.74
CA SER A 26 -19.22 2.49 -0.20
C SER A 26 -18.89 1.00 -0.28
N LYS A 27 -19.86 0.13 0.04
CA LYS A 27 -19.68 -1.33 0.00
C LYS A 27 -19.19 -1.80 -1.37
N ILE A 28 -18.22 -2.71 -1.39
CA ILE A 28 -17.81 -3.38 -2.63
C ILE A 28 -18.81 -4.49 -2.95
N VAL A 29 -19.42 -4.42 -4.13
CA VAL A 29 -20.59 -5.27 -4.46
C VAL A 29 -20.30 -6.31 -5.52
N ARG A 30 -19.29 -6.10 -6.36
CA ARG A 30 -18.92 -7.06 -7.42
C ARG A 30 -17.55 -6.78 -8.00
N VAL A 31 -17.07 -7.73 -8.80
CA VAL A 31 -16.03 -7.55 -9.80
C VAL A 31 -16.67 -7.29 -11.16
N ASP A 32 -16.17 -6.29 -11.90
CA ASP A 32 -16.38 -6.22 -13.34
C ASP A 32 -15.44 -7.20 -14.02
N GLN A 33 -15.97 -8.28 -14.58
CA GLN A 33 -15.17 -9.35 -15.19
C GLN A 33 -14.51 -8.93 -16.51
N THR A 34 -14.94 -7.82 -17.14
CA THR A 34 -14.33 -7.30 -18.36
C THR A 34 -13.12 -6.44 -18.05
N SER A 35 -13.27 -5.51 -17.11
CA SER A 35 -12.17 -4.61 -16.71
C SER A 35 -11.30 -5.18 -15.57
N GLN A 36 -11.76 -6.24 -14.91
CA GLN A 36 -11.16 -6.87 -13.72
C GLN A 36 -11.03 -5.91 -12.53
N GLN A 37 -11.99 -5.00 -12.39
CA GLN A 37 -11.98 -3.96 -11.35
C GLN A 37 -13.03 -4.27 -10.28
N LEU A 38 -12.70 -3.92 -9.04
CA LEU A 38 -13.62 -4.01 -7.91
C LEU A 38 -14.59 -2.84 -8.01
N ILE A 39 -15.90 -3.11 -7.98
CA ILE A 39 -16.94 -2.11 -8.15
C ILE A 39 -17.71 -1.92 -6.84
N ASP A 40 -17.86 -0.66 -6.43
CA ASP A 40 -18.65 -0.32 -5.26
C ASP A 40 -20.15 -0.15 -5.54
N ALA A 41 -20.94 0.00 -4.49
CA ALA A 41 -22.39 0.17 -4.55
C ALA A 41 -22.83 1.44 -5.29
N GLU A 42 -21.93 2.39 -5.50
CA GLU A 42 -22.16 3.61 -6.29
C GLU A 42 -21.77 3.44 -7.76
N GLY A 43 -21.23 2.27 -8.14
CA GLY A 43 -20.82 1.93 -9.50
C GLY A 43 -19.38 2.30 -9.84
N ARG A 44 -18.59 2.84 -8.90
CA ARG A 44 -17.21 3.28 -9.15
C ARG A 44 -16.25 2.10 -9.17
N SER A 45 -15.22 2.17 -10.00
CA SER A 45 -14.05 1.28 -9.88
C SER A 45 -13.20 1.67 -8.69
N ARG A 46 -12.80 0.69 -7.86
CA ARG A 46 -12.10 0.90 -6.59
C ARG A 46 -10.72 0.25 -6.54
N TRP A 47 -9.83 0.90 -5.79
CA TRP A 47 -8.43 0.50 -5.62
C TRP A 47 -8.00 0.59 -4.16
N PHE A 48 -7.18 -0.37 -3.74
CA PHE A 48 -6.83 -0.54 -2.34
C PHE A 48 -5.33 -0.62 -2.15
N HIS A 49 -4.80 0.31 -1.35
CA HIS A 49 -3.42 0.29 -0.86
C HIS A 49 -3.48 0.14 0.66
N GLY A 50 -2.84 -0.92 1.17
CA GLY A 50 -3.04 -1.33 2.54
C GLY A 50 -1.85 -1.99 3.20
N THR A 51 -2.09 -2.46 4.42
CA THR A 51 -1.12 -3.19 5.23
C THR A 51 -1.76 -4.40 5.90
N ASN A 52 -0.93 -5.34 6.32
CA ASN A 52 -1.35 -6.49 7.12
C ASN A 52 -1.29 -6.16 8.62
N MET A 53 -2.31 -6.60 9.35
CA MET A 53 -2.37 -6.57 10.81
C MET A 53 -2.73 -7.97 11.32
N VAL A 54 -1.70 -8.75 11.61
CA VAL A 54 -1.85 -10.17 11.96
C VAL A 54 -1.08 -10.46 13.24
N LYS A 55 -1.79 -10.85 14.30
CA LYS A 55 -1.18 -11.34 15.54
C LYS A 55 -1.31 -12.85 15.64
N LYS A 56 -0.19 -13.55 15.47
CA LYS A 56 -0.13 -15.01 15.34
C LYS A 56 -0.17 -15.77 16.67
N ALA A 57 0.15 -15.10 17.77
CA ALA A 57 0.13 -15.66 19.12
C ALA A 57 -1.09 -15.21 19.93
N PHE A 58 -1.45 -15.99 20.96
CA PHE A 58 -2.49 -15.64 21.93
C PHE A 58 -2.30 -14.19 22.44
N PRO A 59 -3.36 -13.36 22.53
CA PRO A 59 -4.77 -13.68 22.32
C PRO A 59 -5.28 -13.57 20.86
N TRP A 60 -4.38 -13.61 19.86
CA TRP A 60 -4.68 -13.56 18.41
C TRP A 60 -5.39 -12.30 17.91
N HIS A 61 -5.39 -11.23 18.71
CA HIS A 61 -5.83 -9.90 18.33
C HIS A 61 -4.86 -8.84 18.90
N VAL A 62 -4.76 -7.72 18.21
CA VAL A 62 -4.02 -6.54 18.68
C VAL A 62 -4.70 -5.92 19.90
N ASP A 63 -3.93 -5.20 20.72
CA ASP A 63 -4.47 -4.42 21.83
C ASP A 63 -5.37 -3.30 21.30
N VAL A 64 -6.53 -3.10 21.92
CA VAL A 64 -7.53 -2.11 21.50
C VAL A 64 -7.71 -0.98 22.51
N ASP A 65 -7.03 -1.08 23.65
CA ASP A 65 -7.18 -0.16 24.78
C ASP A 65 -5.90 0.67 24.98
N ASN A 66 -4.73 0.05 24.76
CA ASN A 66 -3.42 0.65 24.99
C ASN A 66 -2.61 0.68 23.70
N PHE A 67 -1.86 1.77 23.52
CA PHE A 67 -0.85 1.81 22.48
C PHE A 67 0.29 0.84 22.81
N VAL A 68 0.44 -0.18 21.98
CA VAL A 68 1.52 -1.15 22.02
C VAL A 68 2.19 -1.10 20.65
N PRO A 69 3.41 -0.55 20.53
CA PRO A 69 4.09 -0.46 19.25
C PRO A 69 4.03 -1.81 18.52
N ASN A 70 3.59 -1.77 17.26
CA ASN A 70 3.44 -2.93 16.38
C ASN A 70 2.29 -3.91 16.73
N TRP A 71 1.62 -3.77 17.88
CA TRP A 71 0.65 -4.75 18.38
C TRP A 71 -0.64 -4.14 18.95
N SER A 72 -0.97 -2.90 18.58
CA SER A 72 -2.24 -2.24 18.92
C SER A 72 -2.99 -1.73 17.69
N LEU A 73 -4.28 -1.43 17.89
CA LEU A 73 -5.07 -0.58 17.01
C LEU A 73 -5.88 0.42 17.85
N VAL A 74 -5.21 1.49 18.26
CA VAL A 74 -5.80 2.64 18.95
C VAL A 74 -5.74 3.90 18.08
N ASP A 75 -6.22 5.04 18.56
CA ASP A 75 -6.28 6.27 17.77
C ASP A 75 -4.91 6.71 17.23
N LYS A 76 -3.82 6.50 17.98
CA LYS A 76 -2.45 6.74 17.52
C LYS A 76 -2.08 5.88 16.29
N ASP A 77 -2.55 4.63 16.24
CA ASP A 77 -2.34 3.76 15.08
C ASP A 77 -3.16 4.25 13.88
N ILE A 78 -4.42 4.63 14.10
CA ILE A 78 -5.29 5.20 13.07
C ILE A 78 -4.71 6.48 12.46
N GLU A 79 -4.16 7.38 13.27
CA GLU A 79 -3.49 8.59 12.79
C GLU A 79 -2.28 8.27 11.89
N LEU A 80 -1.53 7.22 12.23
CA LEU A 80 -0.42 6.78 11.40
C LEU A 80 -0.90 6.14 10.09
N LEU A 81 -1.92 5.28 10.12
CA LEU A 81 -2.54 4.72 8.90
C LEU A 81 -3.01 5.82 7.95
N LYS A 82 -3.65 6.88 8.48
CA LYS A 82 -4.05 8.07 7.70
C LYS A 82 -2.85 8.81 7.12
N THR A 83 -1.78 8.97 7.89
CA THR A 83 -0.53 9.61 7.41
C THR A 83 0.12 8.81 6.29
N MET A 84 0.08 7.48 6.39
CA MET A 84 0.54 6.53 5.38
C MET A 84 -0.42 6.40 4.18
N ASN A 85 -1.52 7.15 4.16
CA ASN A 85 -2.52 7.16 3.11
C ASN A 85 -3.19 5.78 2.85
N ILE A 86 -3.27 4.94 3.87
CA ILE A 86 -3.86 3.60 3.78
C ILE A 86 -5.39 3.69 3.72
N ASN A 87 -6.00 2.87 2.85
CA ASN A 87 -7.46 2.68 2.79
C ASN A 87 -7.90 1.23 3.01
N SER A 88 -6.98 0.29 3.24
CA SER A 88 -7.34 -1.10 3.57
C SER A 88 -6.38 -1.74 4.56
N VAL A 89 -6.92 -2.64 5.39
CA VAL A 89 -6.17 -3.50 6.30
C VAL A 89 -6.56 -4.95 6.02
N ARG A 90 -5.57 -5.81 5.82
CA ARG A 90 -5.74 -7.26 5.87
C ARG A 90 -5.62 -7.70 7.32
N LEU A 91 -6.76 -8.02 7.93
CA LEU A 91 -6.88 -8.32 9.35
C LEU A 91 -6.85 -9.83 9.54
N GLY A 92 -5.81 -10.33 10.21
CA GLY A 92 -5.68 -11.74 10.53
C GLY A 92 -6.67 -12.17 11.60
N VAL A 93 -7.58 -13.07 11.25
CA VAL A 93 -8.60 -13.67 12.12
C VAL A 93 -8.33 -15.16 12.23
N HIS A 94 -7.67 -15.57 13.32
CA HIS A 94 -7.20 -16.96 13.46
C HIS A 94 -8.36 -17.90 13.81
N TRP A 95 -8.40 -19.08 13.18
CA TRP A 95 -9.40 -20.09 13.50
C TRP A 95 -9.32 -20.53 14.98
N ALA A 96 -8.11 -20.63 15.52
CA ALA A 96 -7.85 -20.87 16.94
C ALA A 96 -8.51 -19.85 17.89
N GLY A 97 -8.56 -18.57 17.49
CA GLY A 97 -9.21 -17.52 18.27
C GLY A 97 -10.73 -17.62 18.22
N VAL A 98 -11.29 -17.98 17.06
CA VAL A 98 -12.74 -18.03 16.80
C VAL A 98 -13.40 -19.29 17.35
N GLU A 99 -12.77 -20.45 17.19
CA GLU A 99 -13.33 -21.76 17.58
C GLU A 99 -12.34 -22.53 18.47
N PRO A 100 -12.04 -22.08 19.70
CA PRO A 100 -11.08 -22.73 20.57
C PRO A 100 -11.53 -24.13 21.04
N VAL A 101 -12.83 -24.41 20.99
CA VAL A 101 -13.43 -25.73 21.22
C VAL A 101 -14.34 -26.04 20.05
N ARG A 102 -14.24 -27.24 19.49
CA ARG A 102 -14.98 -27.63 18.28
C ARG A 102 -16.49 -27.43 18.45
N GLY A 103 -17.10 -26.66 17.55
CA GLY A 103 -18.50 -26.26 17.53
C GLY A 103 -18.87 -25.14 18.52
N GLN A 104 -17.92 -24.61 19.30
CA GLN A 104 -18.15 -23.55 20.27
C GLN A 104 -17.32 -22.31 19.94
N TYR A 105 -18.01 -21.24 19.52
CA TYR A 105 -17.37 -20.03 19.02
C TYR A 105 -17.17 -18.99 20.12
N ASN A 106 -15.95 -18.47 20.22
CA ASN A 106 -15.52 -17.50 21.23
C ASN A 106 -16.12 -16.11 20.96
N GLN A 107 -17.20 -15.79 21.68
CA GLN A 107 -17.89 -14.50 21.51
C GLN A 107 -17.01 -13.31 21.90
N THR A 108 -16.17 -13.43 22.94
CA THR A 108 -15.24 -12.36 23.34
C THR A 108 -14.26 -12.02 22.22
N TYR A 109 -13.69 -13.03 21.55
CA TYR A 109 -12.80 -12.80 20.41
C TYR A 109 -13.54 -12.12 19.25
N LEU A 110 -14.74 -12.60 18.92
CA LEU A 110 -15.57 -12.01 17.86
C LEU A 110 -15.99 -10.56 18.16
N ASP A 111 -16.23 -10.22 19.43
CA ASP A 111 -16.57 -8.87 19.85
C ASP A 111 -15.38 -7.91 19.75
N ILE A 112 -14.18 -8.38 20.09
CA ILE A 112 -12.95 -7.58 19.93
C ILE A 112 -12.65 -7.37 18.45
N THR A 113 -12.74 -8.41 17.62
CA THR A 113 -12.59 -8.28 16.16
C THR A 113 -13.65 -7.33 15.57
N HIS A 114 -14.90 -7.37 16.03
CA HIS A 114 -15.93 -6.40 15.66
C HIS A 114 -15.51 -4.96 15.99
N ALA A 115 -14.96 -4.71 17.19
CA ALA A 115 -14.52 -3.39 17.61
C ALA A 115 -13.35 -2.85 16.74
N ILE A 116 -12.41 -3.73 16.36
CA ILE A 116 -11.32 -3.41 15.44
C ILE A 116 -11.89 -3.03 14.07
N ILE A 117 -12.76 -3.86 13.47
CA ILE A 117 -13.39 -3.60 12.17
C ILE A 117 -14.16 -2.27 12.20
N LYS A 118 -14.96 -2.04 13.26
CA LYS A 118 -15.71 -0.80 13.44
C LYS A 118 -14.79 0.43 13.51
N LYS A 119 -13.66 0.33 14.23
CA LYS A 119 -12.69 1.42 14.32
C LYS A 119 -12.04 1.73 12.97
N LEU A 120 -11.75 0.70 12.15
CA LEU A 120 -11.25 0.90 10.79
C LEU A 120 -12.32 1.54 9.89
N GLU A 121 -13.56 1.06 9.95
CA GLU A 121 -14.71 1.61 9.21
C GLU A 121 -14.94 3.09 9.51
N ASP A 122 -14.96 3.46 10.80
CA ASP A 122 -15.14 4.85 11.26
C ASP A 122 -14.06 5.80 10.75
N ASN A 123 -12.97 5.24 10.22
CA ASN A 123 -11.84 5.98 9.67
C ASN A 123 -11.66 5.79 8.16
N ASN A 124 -12.70 5.29 7.47
CA ASN A 124 -12.72 5.03 6.03
C ASN A 124 -11.60 4.07 5.57
N ILE A 125 -11.37 3.00 6.36
CA ILE A 125 -10.41 1.94 6.06
C ILE A 125 -11.18 0.63 5.93
N TYR A 126 -11.06 -0.01 4.77
CA TYR A 126 -11.66 -1.31 4.49
C TYR A 126 -10.94 -2.42 5.24
N THR A 127 -11.67 -3.46 5.61
CA THR A 127 -11.09 -4.68 6.18
C THR A 127 -11.22 -5.84 5.21
N LEU A 128 -10.10 -6.44 4.84
CA LEU A 128 -10.07 -7.80 4.28
C LEU A 128 -9.90 -8.77 5.45
N ILE A 129 -10.91 -9.58 5.71
CA ILE A 129 -10.84 -10.59 6.78
C ILE A 129 -10.05 -11.78 6.25
N ASP A 130 -8.93 -12.07 6.87
CA ASP A 130 -8.01 -13.12 6.46
C ASP A 130 -7.99 -14.25 7.49
N GLN A 131 -8.34 -15.47 7.07
CA GLN A 131 -8.07 -16.64 7.88
C GLN A 131 -6.58 -16.97 7.78
N HIS A 132 -5.83 -16.32 8.67
CA HIS A 132 -4.38 -16.45 8.68
C HIS A 132 -3.94 -17.79 9.25
N GLN A 133 -2.88 -18.35 8.65
CA GLN A 133 -2.17 -19.53 9.13
C GLN A 133 -0.74 -19.52 8.59
N ASP A 134 0.20 -20.10 9.35
CA ASP A 134 1.53 -20.47 8.87
C ASP A 134 1.85 -21.85 9.42
N VAL A 135 2.23 -22.81 8.57
CA VAL A 135 2.47 -24.20 8.99
C VAL A 135 1.28 -24.78 9.78
N TRP A 136 0.08 -24.24 9.53
CA TRP A 136 -1.22 -24.66 10.01
C TRP A 136 -1.53 -24.59 11.53
N ALA A 137 -0.75 -25.23 12.40
CA ALA A 137 -1.15 -25.45 13.80
C ALA A 137 0.03 -25.46 14.79
N ALA A 138 -0.24 -25.10 16.05
CA ALA A 138 0.78 -25.03 17.10
C ALA A 138 1.51 -26.38 17.33
N GLN A 139 0.80 -27.51 17.19
CA GLN A 139 1.38 -28.85 17.35
C GLN A 139 2.46 -29.21 16.32
N ILE A 140 2.61 -28.40 15.27
CA ILE A 140 3.59 -28.53 14.20
C ILE A 140 4.39 -27.24 14.03
N CYS A 141 4.58 -26.50 15.13
CA CYS A 141 5.31 -25.23 15.20
C CYS A 141 4.73 -24.12 14.31
N GLY A 142 3.44 -24.22 13.97
CA GLY A 142 2.70 -23.26 13.18
C GLY A 142 1.65 -22.48 13.95
N HIS A 143 0.78 -21.79 13.21
CA HIS A 143 -0.30 -20.96 13.71
C HIS A 143 -1.51 -21.07 12.78
N GLY A 144 -2.71 -20.81 13.30
CA GLY A 144 -3.94 -20.75 12.51
C GLY A 144 -5.04 -21.62 13.10
N ALA A 145 -4.88 -22.94 13.01
CA ALA A 145 -5.87 -23.91 13.43
C ALA A 145 -5.93 -24.10 14.96
N PRO A 146 -7.13 -24.38 15.52
CA PRO A 146 -7.31 -24.63 16.95
C PRO A 146 -6.65 -25.93 17.41
N LEU A 147 -6.31 -26.02 18.70
CA LEU A 147 -5.65 -27.21 19.28
C LEU A 147 -6.45 -28.50 19.09
N TRP A 148 -7.79 -28.44 19.06
CA TRP A 148 -8.60 -29.64 18.84
C TRP A 148 -8.49 -30.21 17.41
N PHE A 149 -7.95 -29.45 16.46
CA PHE A 149 -7.81 -29.87 15.06
C PHE A 149 -6.94 -31.12 14.96
N MET A 150 -5.68 -31.04 15.42
CA MET A 150 -4.73 -32.15 15.32
C MET A 150 -4.92 -33.16 16.45
N LYS A 151 -4.99 -34.46 16.11
CA LYS A 151 -5.05 -35.54 17.09
C LYS A 151 -3.75 -36.35 17.09
N GLN A 152 -3.39 -36.86 18.26
CA GLN A 152 -2.27 -37.79 18.40
C GLN A 152 -2.51 -39.07 17.57
N GLY A 153 -1.44 -39.63 17.00
CA GLY A 153 -1.49 -40.85 16.20
C GLY A 153 -1.91 -40.68 14.73
N TRP A 154 -2.13 -39.45 14.25
CA TRP A 154 -2.42 -39.19 12.83
C TRP A 154 -1.29 -39.58 11.87
N VAL A 155 -0.06 -39.56 12.37
CA VAL A 155 1.15 -40.02 11.68
C VAL A 155 1.84 -41.09 12.52
N THR A 156 2.61 -41.96 11.87
CA THR A 156 3.39 -43.00 12.56
C THR A 156 4.51 -42.37 13.39
N PRO A 157 5.04 -43.07 14.42
CA PRO A 157 6.11 -42.53 15.26
C PRO A 157 7.34 -42.02 14.48
N GLY A 158 7.72 -42.71 13.40
CA GLY A 158 8.84 -42.31 12.53
C GLY A 158 8.56 -41.11 11.62
N HIS A 159 7.31 -40.65 11.54
CA HIS A 159 6.87 -39.50 10.73
C HIS A 159 6.33 -38.35 11.59
N MET A 160 6.46 -38.44 12.92
CA MET A 160 6.10 -37.34 13.81
C MET A 160 6.96 -36.11 13.53
N PHE A 161 6.40 -34.93 13.79
CA PHE A 161 7.07 -33.66 13.56
C PHE A 161 8.40 -33.59 14.36
N PRO A 162 9.51 -33.11 13.77
CA PRO A 162 9.63 -32.36 12.52
C PRO A 162 10.22 -33.19 11.35
N VAL A 163 9.92 -34.48 11.23
CA VAL A 163 10.46 -35.31 10.13
C VAL A 163 9.93 -34.81 8.76
N PRO A 164 10.78 -34.64 7.72
CA PRO A 164 12.18 -35.10 7.62
C PRO A 164 13.27 -34.07 7.94
N GLN A 165 12.94 -32.84 8.34
CA GLN A 165 13.98 -31.84 8.72
C GLN A 165 14.86 -32.33 9.87
N LYS A 166 14.26 -33.03 10.84
CA LYS A 166 15.01 -33.83 11.83
C LYS A 166 14.37 -35.20 11.97
N TRP A 167 15.22 -36.21 12.12
CA TRP A 167 14.81 -37.61 12.24
C TRP A 167 14.30 -37.99 13.63
N THR A 168 14.61 -37.18 14.64
CA THR A 168 14.11 -37.35 16.00
C THR A 168 12.86 -36.48 16.18
N PRO A 169 11.69 -37.07 16.46
CA PRO A 169 10.49 -36.30 16.79
C PRO A 169 10.69 -35.41 18.01
N PHE A 170 10.04 -34.26 18.01
CA PHE A 170 10.07 -33.36 19.17
C PHE A 170 9.29 -33.93 20.35
N ALA A 171 9.79 -33.64 21.56
CA ALA A 171 8.99 -33.78 22.77
C ALA A 171 7.88 -32.73 22.73
N VAL A 172 6.71 -33.09 23.27
CA VAL A 172 5.53 -32.24 23.25
C VAL A 172 4.88 -32.16 24.63
N ASP A 173 4.16 -31.08 24.88
CA ASP A 173 3.36 -30.91 26.08
C ASP A 173 2.06 -31.75 26.05
N ALA A 174 1.18 -31.54 27.03
CA ALA A 174 -0.11 -32.23 27.12
C ALA A 174 -1.06 -31.93 25.94
N ASN A 175 -0.86 -30.81 25.24
CA ASN A 175 -1.63 -30.42 24.05
C ASN A 175 -0.98 -30.89 22.74
N GLY A 176 0.16 -31.59 22.81
CA GLY A 176 0.91 -32.00 21.64
C GLY A 176 1.74 -30.86 21.02
N VAL A 177 2.01 -29.79 21.77
CA VAL A 177 2.76 -28.61 21.29
C VAL A 177 4.25 -28.75 21.66
N PRO A 178 5.18 -28.66 20.68
CA PRO A 178 6.61 -28.60 20.96
C PRO A 178 7.03 -27.32 21.68
N SER A 179 8.23 -27.30 22.27
CA SER A 179 8.75 -26.08 22.88
C SER A 179 9.17 -25.04 21.84
N ASP A 180 9.15 -23.74 22.21
CA ASP A 180 9.66 -22.67 21.32
C ASP A 180 11.12 -22.91 20.93
N ALA A 181 11.93 -23.48 21.83
CA ALA A 181 13.32 -23.82 21.54
C ALA A 181 13.42 -24.88 20.43
N ASP A 182 12.55 -25.89 20.45
CA ASP A 182 12.48 -26.90 19.40
C ASP A 182 11.99 -26.29 18.08
N CYS A 183 10.93 -25.48 18.11
CA CYS A 183 10.40 -24.82 16.93
C CYS A 183 11.42 -23.87 16.28
N ASN A 184 12.21 -23.15 17.08
CA ASN A 184 13.28 -22.27 16.58
C ASN A 184 14.53 -23.03 16.10
N SER A 185 14.56 -24.36 16.26
CA SER A 185 15.70 -25.20 15.88
C SER A 185 15.58 -25.82 14.47
N ILE A 186 14.51 -25.51 13.75
CA ILE A 186 14.20 -25.96 12.38
C ILE A 186 13.92 -24.74 11.49
N ASP A 187 13.94 -24.96 10.17
CA ASP A 187 13.63 -23.89 9.23
C ASP A 187 12.10 -23.80 9.03
N TRP A 188 11.56 -22.60 9.24
CA TRP A 188 10.12 -22.35 9.18
C TRP A 188 9.56 -22.64 7.77
N ALA A 189 10.23 -22.17 6.72
CA ALA A 189 9.72 -22.29 5.35
C ALA A 189 9.68 -23.74 4.88
N THR A 190 10.72 -24.53 5.19
CA THR A 190 10.78 -25.95 4.86
C THR A 190 9.96 -26.83 5.80
N SER A 191 9.36 -26.28 6.86
CA SER A 191 8.42 -27.01 7.73
C SER A 191 7.19 -27.48 6.98
N TYR A 192 6.77 -26.76 5.95
CA TYR A 192 5.71 -27.21 5.04
C TYR A 192 6.00 -28.57 4.38
N LEU A 193 7.27 -28.97 4.24
CA LEU A 193 7.65 -30.26 3.66
C LEU A 193 7.58 -31.43 4.64
N ASN A 194 7.27 -31.19 5.92
CA ASN A 194 7.21 -32.24 6.95
C ASN A 194 5.96 -33.13 6.79
N TYR A 195 6.09 -34.41 7.17
CA TYR A 195 4.99 -35.40 7.06
C TYR A 195 3.74 -34.97 7.82
N ALA A 196 3.89 -34.51 9.05
CA ALA A 196 2.78 -34.09 9.89
C ALA A 196 2.03 -32.88 9.31
N VAL A 197 2.73 -31.97 8.62
CA VAL A 197 2.13 -30.78 7.99
C VAL A 197 1.33 -31.19 6.77
N GLY A 198 1.93 -31.96 5.86
CA GLY A 198 1.23 -32.50 4.68
C GLY A 198 -0.01 -33.29 5.09
N ASN A 199 0.11 -34.15 6.11
CA ASN A 199 -1.02 -34.94 6.60
C ASN A 199 -2.15 -34.07 7.19
N ALA A 200 -1.82 -33.01 7.93
CA ALA A 200 -2.81 -32.09 8.49
C ALA A 200 -3.62 -31.38 7.39
N PHE A 201 -2.94 -30.82 6.39
CA PHE A 201 -3.60 -30.21 5.23
C PHE A 201 -4.40 -31.22 4.41
N GLY A 202 -3.85 -32.42 4.16
CA GLY A 202 -4.54 -33.48 3.45
C GLY A 202 -5.86 -33.87 4.12
N ARG A 203 -5.86 -33.96 5.47
CA ARG A 203 -7.07 -34.25 6.28
C ARG A 203 -8.09 -33.12 6.25
N LEU A 204 -7.64 -31.86 6.19
CA LEU A 204 -8.54 -30.74 5.99
C LEU A 204 -9.24 -30.86 4.62
N TYR A 205 -8.47 -30.98 3.54
CA TYR A 205 -8.99 -30.95 2.17
C TYR A 205 -9.89 -32.15 1.85
N ASN A 206 -9.56 -33.34 2.37
CA ASN A 206 -10.41 -34.53 2.16
C ASN A 206 -11.57 -34.63 3.17
N ASN A 207 -11.78 -33.61 4.00
CA ASN A 207 -12.82 -33.54 5.03
C ASN A 207 -12.77 -34.71 6.03
N TYR A 208 -11.58 -35.25 6.32
CA TYR A 208 -11.41 -36.30 7.32
C TYR A 208 -11.97 -35.83 8.66
N ASP A 209 -12.73 -36.69 9.35
CA ASP A 209 -13.38 -36.37 10.63
C ASP A 209 -14.25 -35.09 10.59
N GLY A 210 -14.72 -34.64 9.41
CA GLY A 210 -15.53 -33.42 9.25
C GLY A 210 -14.73 -32.12 9.44
N LEU A 211 -13.41 -32.13 9.22
CA LEU A 211 -12.56 -30.95 9.40
C LEU A 211 -12.82 -29.83 8.39
N GLY A 212 -13.06 -30.18 7.12
CA GLY A 212 -13.46 -29.22 6.09
C GLY A 212 -14.85 -28.62 6.36
N ASP A 213 -15.77 -29.40 6.95
CA ASP A 213 -17.08 -28.91 7.38
C ASP A 213 -16.96 -27.93 8.56
N ALA A 214 -16.06 -28.21 9.52
CA ALA A 214 -15.78 -27.30 10.63
C ALA A 214 -15.15 -25.98 10.15
N TRP A 215 -14.19 -26.04 9.22
CA TRP A 215 -13.61 -24.86 8.60
C TRP A 215 -14.66 -24.02 7.84
N ALA A 216 -15.57 -24.67 7.10
CA ALA A 216 -16.66 -23.96 6.43
C ALA A 216 -17.67 -23.35 7.43
N ALA A 217 -17.93 -24.02 8.56
CA ALA A 217 -18.77 -23.50 9.63
C ALA A 217 -18.14 -22.28 10.32
N TYR A 218 -16.83 -22.28 10.56
CA TYR A 218 -16.06 -21.11 11.00
C TYR A 218 -16.30 -19.91 10.08
N TRP A 219 -16.19 -20.11 8.76
CA TRP A 219 -16.41 -19.04 7.80
C TRP A 219 -17.83 -18.51 7.81
N LYS A 220 -18.83 -19.38 7.95
CA LYS A 220 -20.22 -18.96 8.12
C LYS A 220 -20.41 -18.07 9.34
N VAL A 221 -19.76 -18.36 10.47
CA VAL A 221 -19.83 -17.52 11.68
C VAL A 221 -19.26 -16.13 11.42
N LEU A 222 -18.09 -16.03 10.78
CA LEU A 222 -17.49 -14.74 10.45
C LEU A 222 -18.36 -13.94 9.49
N ALA A 223 -18.85 -14.56 8.43
CA ALA A 223 -19.72 -13.92 7.46
C ALA A 223 -20.99 -13.39 8.13
N GLN A 224 -21.69 -14.23 8.91
CA GLN A 224 -22.90 -13.85 9.63
C GLN A 224 -22.66 -12.69 10.60
N ARG A 225 -21.47 -12.63 11.24
CA ARG A 225 -21.15 -11.57 12.21
C ARG A 225 -20.81 -10.24 11.55
N TYR A 226 -20.15 -10.26 10.38
CA TYR A 226 -19.52 -9.06 9.83
C TYR A 226 -20.11 -8.56 8.50
N MET A 227 -21.00 -9.30 7.83
CA MET A 227 -21.60 -8.93 6.53
C MET A 227 -22.30 -7.55 6.47
N GLN A 228 -22.70 -7.04 7.63
CA GLN A 228 -23.40 -5.76 7.79
C GLN A 228 -22.48 -4.53 7.64
N PHE A 229 -21.18 -4.72 7.80
CA PHE A 229 -20.19 -3.66 7.65
C PHE A 229 -19.95 -3.38 6.16
N PRO A 230 -20.28 -2.18 5.64
CA PRO A 230 -19.95 -1.82 4.27
C PRO A 230 -18.44 -1.78 4.01
N SER A 231 -17.62 -1.63 5.06
CA SER A 231 -16.15 -1.63 4.98
C SER A 231 -15.53 -3.01 4.75
N ILE A 232 -16.28 -4.11 4.80
CA ILE A 232 -15.71 -5.43 4.49
C ILE A 232 -15.41 -5.52 3.00
N LEU A 233 -14.13 -5.53 2.67
CA LEU A 233 -13.64 -5.72 1.31
C LEU A 233 -13.94 -7.15 0.82
N GLY A 234 -13.75 -8.14 1.70
CA GLY A 234 -14.00 -9.53 1.39
C GLY A 234 -13.56 -10.50 2.48
N TYR A 235 -13.71 -11.78 2.17
CA TYR A 235 -13.27 -12.91 3.00
C TYR A 235 -12.14 -13.66 2.29
N ASN A 236 -10.91 -13.49 2.76
CA ASN A 236 -9.73 -14.20 2.28
C ASN A 236 -9.64 -15.58 2.95
N LEU A 237 -10.05 -16.59 2.18
CA LEU A 237 -10.43 -17.91 2.69
C LEU A 237 -9.31 -18.62 3.46
N MET A 238 -8.07 -18.47 3.01
CA MET A 238 -6.90 -19.02 3.68
C MET A 238 -5.64 -18.33 3.18
N ASN A 239 -4.82 -17.86 4.12
CA ASN A 239 -3.47 -17.40 3.85
C ASN A 239 -2.57 -18.56 3.38
N GLU A 240 -1.87 -18.39 2.27
CA GLU A 240 -0.77 -19.27 1.80
C GLU A 240 -1.09 -20.78 1.91
N PRO A 241 -2.16 -21.27 1.25
CA PRO A 241 -2.58 -22.66 1.39
C PRO A 241 -1.48 -23.62 0.92
N TRP A 242 -1.13 -24.57 1.79
CA TRP A 242 -0.22 -25.65 1.41
C TRP A 242 -0.93 -26.67 0.53
N VAL A 243 -0.16 -27.39 -0.29
CA VAL A 243 -0.69 -28.23 -1.37
C VAL A 243 -1.52 -29.45 -0.93
N GLY A 244 -1.43 -29.86 0.34
CA GLY A 244 -2.06 -31.06 0.88
C GLY A 244 -1.01 -32.08 1.35
N ASP A 245 -1.39 -33.37 1.37
CA ASP A 245 -0.48 -34.45 1.77
C ASP A 245 0.49 -34.80 0.62
N HIS A 246 1.48 -33.93 0.43
CA HIS A 246 2.53 -34.10 -0.58
C HIS A 246 3.43 -35.31 -0.32
N MET A 247 3.43 -35.86 0.91
CA MET A 247 4.19 -37.07 1.21
C MET A 247 3.45 -38.32 0.70
N ALA A 248 2.12 -38.32 0.73
CA ALA A 248 1.29 -39.36 0.14
C ALA A 248 1.16 -39.21 -1.39
N ASP A 249 1.02 -37.98 -1.89
CA ASP A 249 1.00 -37.66 -3.33
C ASP A 249 2.01 -36.54 -3.66
N PRO A 250 3.27 -36.89 -4.00
CA PRO A 250 4.30 -35.91 -4.36
C PRO A 250 3.95 -35.05 -5.57
N THR A 251 2.98 -35.48 -6.39
CA THR A 251 2.58 -34.70 -7.55
C THR A 251 1.86 -33.41 -7.17
N LEU A 252 1.35 -33.28 -5.95
CA LEU A 252 0.76 -32.05 -5.44
C LEU A 252 1.75 -30.88 -5.40
N LEU A 253 3.07 -31.14 -5.37
CA LEU A 253 4.11 -30.11 -5.44
C LEU A 253 4.34 -29.55 -6.85
N VAL A 254 3.71 -30.12 -7.88
CA VAL A 254 3.75 -29.57 -9.24
C VAL A 254 2.88 -28.30 -9.28
N PRO A 255 3.42 -27.13 -9.68
CA PRO A 255 2.67 -25.89 -9.67
C PRO A 255 1.31 -25.97 -10.37
N GLY A 256 0.28 -25.44 -9.73
CA GLY A 256 -1.12 -25.43 -10.15
C GLY A 256 -1.85 -26.77 -9.98
N LYS A 257 -1.17 -27.86 -9.61
CA LYS A 257 -1.83 -29.17 -9.49
C LYS A 257 -2.68 -29.27 -8.23
N ALA A 258 -2.23 -28.68 -7.13
CA ALA A 258 -2.96 -28.68 -5.86
C ALA A 258 -4.22 -27.82 -5.93
N ASP A 259 -4.15 -26.65 -6.58
CA ASP A 259 -5.26 -25.69 -6.71
C ASP A 259 -6.59 -26.38 -7.04
N HIS A 260 -6.68 -27.15 -8.13
CA HIS A 260 -7.93 -27.83 -8.51
C HIS A 260 -8.18 -29.16 -7.80
N ARG A 261 -7.13 -29.85 -7.31
CA ARG A 261 -7.29 -31.18 -6.70
C ARG A 261 -7.69 -31.14 -5.24
N THR A 262 -7.12 -30.21 -4.48
CA THR A 262 -7.22 -30.16 -3.02
C THR A 262 -7.92 -28.88 -2.57
N MET A 263 -7.58 -27.73 -3.14
CA MET A 263 -8.07 -26.42 -2.67
C MET A 263 -9.46 -26.06 -3.22
N GLU A 264 -9.71 -26.20 -4.53
CA GLU A 264 -10.98 -25.83 -5.18
C GLU A 264 -12.21 -26.44 -4.49
N PRO A 265 -12.23 -27.75 -4.14
CA PRO A 265 -13.38 -28.33 -3.44
C PRO A 265 -13.64 -27.71 -2.06
N LEU A 266 -12.58 -27.38 -1.30
CA LEU A 266 -12.72 -26.74 0.00
C LEU A 266 -13.17 -25.28 -0.14
N TRP A 267 -12.63 -24.54 -1.11
CA TRP A 267 -13.04 -23.15 -1.36
C TRP A 267 -14.49 -23.06 -1.79
N ASN A 268 -14.96 -23.99 -2.62
CA ASN A 268 -16.37 -24.11 -2.99
C ASN A 268 -17.23 -24.40 -1.76
N LYS A 269 -16.83 -25.36 -0.90
CA LYS A 269 -17.55 -25.68 0.35
C LYS A 269 -17.65 -24.46 1.30
N GLY A 270 -16.55 -23.73 1.51
CA GLY A 270 -16.54 -22.52 2.33
C GLY A 270 -17.45 -21.44 1.75
N THR A 271 -17.36 -21.22 0.44
CA THR A 271 -18.23 -20.29 -0.27
C THR A 271 -19.70 -20.66 -0.11
N ASP A 272 -20.08 -21.93 -0.29
CA ASP A 272 -21.46 -22.39 -0.13
C ASP A 272 -21.99 -22.09 1.28
N TYR A 273 -21.18 -22.33 2.31
CA TYR A 273 -21.54 -22.03 3.70
C TYR A 273 -21.71 -20.53 3.96
N ILE A 274 -20.77 -19.71 3.48
CA ILE A 274 -20.85 -18.25 3.56
C ILE A 274 -22.11 -17.74 2.87
N ARG A 275 -22.41 -18.24 1.66
CA ARG A 275 -23.56 -17.81 0.85
C ARG A 275 -24.91 -18.17 1.46
N THR A 276 -24.96 -19.04 2.47
CA THR A 276 -26.19 -19.25 3.27
C THR A 276 -26.56 -18.06 4.15
N VAL A 277 -25.63 -17.15 4.43
CA VAL A 277 -25.84 -15.97 5.30
C VAL A 277 -25.50 -14.64 4.61
N ASP A 278 -24.47 -14.61 3.74
CA ASP A 278 -24.05 -13.42 3.01
C ASP A 278 -23.86 -13.71 1.51
N ASN A 279 -24.75 -13.17 0.68
CA ASN A 279 -24.74 -13.36 -0.76
C ASN A 279 -23.98 -12.26 -1.54
N THR A 280 -23.38 -11.29 -0.85
CA THR A 280 -22.89 -10.04 -1.46
C THR A 280 -21.40 -9.81 -1.30
N THR A 281 -20.83 -10.12 -0.13
CA THR A 281 -19.41 -9.84 0.15
C THR A 281 -18.51 -10.73 -0.70
N LEU A 282 -17.43 -10.15 -1.25
CA LEU A 282 -16.51 -10.85 -2.14
C LEU A 282 -15.75 -11.97 -1.42
N ILE A 283 -15.49 -13.06 -2.13
CA ILE A 283 -14.61 -14.15 -1.68
C ILE A 283 -13.22 -13.96 -2.27
N PHE A 284 -12.22 -13.86 -1.42
CA PHE A 284 -10.81 -13.82 -1.80
C PHE A 284 -10.24 -15.23 -1.65
N PHE A 285 -9.70 -15.78 -2.73
CA PHE A 285 -9.14 -17.14 -2.74
C PHE A 285 -7.67 -17.10 -3.17
N GLU A 286 -6.87 -17.96 -2.57
CA GLU A 286 -5.46 -18.15 -2.91
C GLU A 286 -5.25 -19.56 -3.47
N GLY A 287 -4.29 -19.68 -4.39
CA GLY A 287 -3.65 -20.94 -4.76
C GLY A 287 -2.37 -21.15 -3.96
N SER A 288 -1.58 -22.16 -4.30
CA SER A 288 -0.29 -22.34 -3.62
C SER A 288 0.66 -21.17 -3.87
N THR A 289 1.33 -20.68 -2.83
CA THR A 289 2.17 -19.48 -2.91
C THR A 289 3.22 -19.57 -4.02
N PHE A 290 3.80 -20.75 -4.27
CA PHE A 290 4.83 -20.92 -5.30
C PHE A 290 4.31 -21.12 -6.73
N ASP A 291 3.00 -21.02 -6.96
CA ASP A 291 2.42 -21.26 -8.27
C ASP A 291 2.82 -20.22 -9.32
N ILE A 292 3.33 -20.72 -10.44
CA ILE A 292 3.67 -19.89 -11.61
C ILE A 292 2.38 -19.35 -12.23
N LEU A 293 1.43 -20.23 -12.54
CA LEU A 293 0.05 -19.91 -12.92
C LEU A 293 -0.87 -20.67 -11.97
N SER A 294 -2.02 -20.09 -11.64
CA SER A 294 -3.00 -20.82 -10.85
C SER A 294 -3.59 -21.95 -11.68
N GLY A 295 -3.75 -23.11 -11.05
CA GLY A 295 -4.31 -24.30 -11.69
C GLY A 295 -5.74 -24.63 -11.31
N PHE A 296 -6.51 -23.69 -10.74
CA PHE A 296 -7.97 -23.85 -10.57
C PHE A 296 -8.66 -24.14 -11.91
N ASN A 297 -9.56 -25.13 -11.95
CA ASN A 297 -10.33 -25.44 -13.16
C ASN A 297 -11.42 -24.39 -13.39
N ASN A 298 -12.10 -24.00 -12.32
CA ASN A 298 -13.10 -22.95 -12.31
C ASN A 298 -12.72 -21.92 -11.25
N VAL A 299 -13.24 -20.70 -11.40
CA VAL A 299 -13.15 -19.73 -10.31
C VAL A 299 -13.85 -20.30 -9.08
N PRO A 300 -13.21 -20.34 -7.89
CA PRO A 300 -13.85 -20.81 -6.68
C PRO A 300 -15.18 -20.11 -6.43
N GLY A 301 -16.22 -20.86 -6.05
CA GLY A 301 -17.59 -20.37 -5.91
C GLY A 301 -18.36 -20.23 -7.24
N GLY A 302 -17.72 -20.42 -8.39
CA GLY A 302 -18.35 -20.48 -9.72
C GLY A 302 -18.79 -19.14 -10.32
N ASP A 303 -18.71 -18.03 -9.56
CA ASP A 303 -19.10 -16.69 -10.00
C ASP A 303 -17.95 -15.70 -9.82
N GLY A 304 -17.23 -15.46 -10.92
CA GLY A 304 -16.08 -14.54 -10.95
C GLY A 304 -16.46 -13.07 -10.70
N SER A 305 -17.75 -12.72 -10.75
CA SER A 305 -18.22 -11.38 -10.33
C SER A 305 -18.27 -11.22 -8.81
N LYS A 306 -18.13 -12.31 -8.04
CA LYS A 306 -18.19 -12.33 -6.57
C LYS A 306 -16.90 -12.79 -5.91
N THR A 307 -15.82 -12.92 -6.68
CA THR A 307 -14.54 -13.43 -6.19
C THR A 307 -13.38 -12.54 -6.58
N VAL A 308 -12.26 -12.70 -5.89
CA VAL A 308 -10.98 -12.07 -6.20
C VAL A 308 -9.89 -13.11 -5.98
N HIS A 309 -8.97 -13.24 -6.94
CA HIS A 309 -7.78 -14.05 -6.76
C HIS A 309 -6.77 -13.25 -5.94
N SER A 310 -6.64 -13.57 -4.65
CA SER A 310 -5.57 -13.05 -3.80
C SER A 310 -4.29 -13.83 -4.04
N TYR A 311 -3.14 -13.14 -4.01
CA TYR A 311 -1.84 -13.77 -4.19
C TYR A 311 -0.74 -12.95 -3.51
N HIS A 312 0.40 -13.58 -3.27
CA HIS A 312 1.57 -12.94 -2.66
C HIS A 312 2.72 -12.78 -3.65
N TYR A 313 3.66 -11.90 -3.31
CA TYR A 313 4.95 -11.83 -3.98
C TYR A 313 6.09 -11.74 -2.97
N TYR A 314 6.92 -12.79 -2.97
CA TYR A 314 8.19 -12.89 -2.27
C TYR A 314 9.22 -13.57 -3.18
N LYS A 315 10.50 -13.24 -2.99
CA LYS A 315 11.57 -13.85 -3.79
C LYS A 315 12.65 -14.41 -2.88
N PRO A 316 12.68 -15.73 -2.62
CA PRO A 316 11.71 -16.80 -2.96
C PRO A 316 10.34 -16.68 -2.24
N PRO A 317 9.29 -17.47 -2.59
CA PRO A 317 9.29 -18.63 -3.50
C PRO A 317 8.90 -18.34 -4.95
N GLN A 318 8.39 -17.15 -5.27
CA GLN A 318 8.04 -16.84 -6.66
C GLN A 318 9.29 -16.75 -7.54
N LEU A 319 9.17 -17.30 -8.75
CA LEU A 319 10.22 -17.25 -9.75
C LEU A 319 10.20 -15.91 -10.51
N GLY A 320 11.37 -15.38 -10.83
CA GLY A 320 11.51 -14.17 -11.64
C GLY A 320 11.50 -12.88 -10.82
N ASN A 321 10.90 -11.83 -11.38
CA ASN A 321 10.70 -10.53 -10.73
C ASN A 321 9.20 -10.26 -10.57
N ILE A 322 8.85 -9.15 -9.91
CA ILE A 322 7.46 -8.78 -9.67
C ILE A 322 6.66 -8.63 -10.98
N GLU A 323 7.24 -8.05 -12.03
CA GLU A 323 6.57 -7.91 -13.32
C GLU A 323 6.15 -9.27 -13.91
N TYR A 324 7.03 -10.28 -13.81
CA TYR A 324 6.71 -11.64 -14.23
C TYR A 324 5.53 -12.23 -13.44
N THR A 325 5.53 -12.05 -12.12
CA THR A 325 4.43 -12.50 -11.25
C THR A 325 3.12 -11.83 -11.62
N LEU A 326 3.11 -10.50 -11.81
CA LEU A 326 1.89 -9.76 -12.16
C LEU A 326 1.33 -10.16 -13.54
N LYS A 327 2.18 -10.44 -14.54
CA LYS A 327 1.74 -10.97 -15.84
C LYS A 327 1.03 -12.31 -15.71
N ASN A 328 1.57 -13.19 -14.87
CA ASN A 328 0.96 -14.49 -14.61
C ASN A 328 -0.39 -14.34 -13.89
N ARG A 329 -0.47 -13.49 -12.86
CA ARG A 329 -1.72 -13.21 -12.13
C ARG A 329 -2.78 -12.54 -13.00
N LYS A 330 -2.39 -11.71 -13.97
CA LYS A 330 -3.30 -11.19 -14.99
C LYS A 330 -3.81 -12.27 -15.93
N THR A 331 -2.94 -13.17 -16.37
CA THR A 331 -3.33 -14.35 -17.16
C THR A 331 -4.34 -15.22 -16.40
N ASP A 332 -4.13 -15.43 -15.10
CA ASP A 332 -5.05 -16.15 -14.23
C ASP A 332 -6.40 -15.42 -14.09
N SER A 333 -6.36 -14.10 -13.89
CA SER A 333 -7.57 -13.27 -13.76
C SER A 333 -8.42 -13.29 -15.04
N ASP A 334 -7.78 -13.26 -16.22
CA ASP A 334 -8.46 -13.36 -17.52
C ASP A 334 -9.12 -14.73 -17.68
N ARG A 335 -8.38 -15.80 -17.38
CA ARG A 335 -8.84 -17.17 -17.50
C ARG A 335 -10.01 -17.48 -16.56
N LEU A 336 -9.91 -17.02 -15.31
CA LEU A 336 -10.91 -17.25 -14.27
C LEU A 336 -12.04 -16.20 -14.29
N ARG A 337 -11.96 -15.18 -15.15
CA ARG A 337 -12.93 -14.08 -15.28
C ARG A 337 -13.21 -13.40 -13.93
N THR A 338 -12.14 -13.03 -13.24
CA THR A 338 -12.17 -12.44 -11.89
C THR A 338 -11.16 -11.29 -11.80
N ALA A 339 -11.12 -10.59 -10.67
CA ALA A 339 -10.05 -9.63 -10.36
C ALA A 339 -8.90 -10.32 -9.62
N GLY A 340 -7.73 -9.66 -9.63
CA GLY A 340 -6.56 -10.04 -8.82
C GLY A 340 -6.20 -8.94 -7.82
N MET A 341 -5.71 -9.34 -6.65
CA MET A 341 -5.18 -8.43 -5.62
C MET A 341 -3.97 -9.04 -4.91
N MET A 342 -2.90 -8.26 -4.77
CA MET A 342 -1.68 -8.71 -4.08
C MET A 342 -1.82 -8.50 -2.57
N THR A 343 -2.14 -9.54 -1.82
CA THR A 343 -2.46 -9.44 -0.39
C THR A 343 -1.24 -9.39 0.52
N GLU A 344 -0.07 -9.77 -0.01
CA GLU A 344 1.20 -9.62 0.69
C GLU A 344 2.39 -9.41 -0.25
N PHE A 345 3.31 -8.56 0.20
CA PHE A 345 4.70 -8.47 -0.25
C PHE A 345 5.52 -7.73 0.82
N GLN A 346 6.83 -7.73 0.69
CA GLN A 346 7.73 -7.25 1.74
C GLN A 346 7.46 -5.81 2.20
N PHE A 347 7.42 -5.63 3.53
CA PHE A 347 7.45 -4.35 4.26
C PHE A 347 8.08 -4.58 5.64
N TRP A 348 9.12 -5.42 5.73
CA TRP A 348 9.73 -5.85 7.00
C TRP A 348 11.01 -5.13 7.39
N ASP A 349 11.68 -4.47 6.44
CA ASP A 349 12.96 -3.82 6.66
C ASP A 349 13.00 -2.42 6.04
N SER A 350 13.67 -1.49 6.73
CA SER A 350 13.83 -0.10 6.31
C SER A 350 15.17 0.20 5.66
N GLY A 351 15.96 -0.82 5.33
CA GLY A 351 17.23 -0.69 4.62
C GLY A 351 17.04 -0.18 3.18
N PRO A 352 18.03 0.52 2.61
CA PRO A 352 17.88 1.15 1.29
C PRO A 352 17.46 0.19 0.16
N ASP A 353 17.96 -1.05 0.16
CA ASP A 353 17.63 -2.02 -0.88
C ASP A 353 16.22 -2.59 -0.71
N SER A 354 15.80 -2.89 0.53
CA SER A 354 14.41 -3.25 0.84
C SER A 354 13.43 -2.16 0.37
N ILE A 355 13.74 -0.89 0.67
CA ILE A 355 12.90 0.25 0.26
C ILE A 355 12.83 0.41 -1.25
N LYS A 356 13.94 0.20 -1.99
CA LYS A 356 13.93 0.22 -3.46
C LYS A 356 13.01 -0.85 -4.04
N GLU A 357 13.07 -2.06 -3.49
CA GLU A 357 12.23 -3.18 -3.91
C GLU A 357 10.75 -2.97 -3.57
N ILE A 358 10.44 -2.32 -2.44
CA ILE A 358 9.07 -1.91 -2.09
C ILE A 358 8.54 -0.91 -3.13
N PHE A 359 9.31 0.13 -3.46
CA PHE A 359 8.92 1.10 -4.48
C PHE A 359 8.75 0.44 -5.85
N GLU A 360 9.65 -0.47 -6.23
CA GLU A 360 9.53 -1.21 -7.49
C GLU A 360 8.25 -2.05 -7.52
N THR A 361 7.95 -2.77 -6.44
CA THR A 361 6.75 -3.59 -6.36
C THR A 361 5.48 -2.75 -6.47
N ALA A 362 5.41 -1.61 -5.77
CA ALA A 362 4.28 -0.68 -5.85
C ALA A 362 4.13 -0.06 -7.26
N ARG A 363 5.23 0.33 -7.91
CA ARG A 363 5.19 0.84 -9.30
C ARG A 363 4.68 -0.19 -10.30
N GLN A 364 5.10 -1.45 -10.15
CA GLN A 364 4.61 -2.52 -11.01
C GLN A 364 3.13 -2.82 -10.71
N ALA A 365 2.69 -2.76 -9.46
CA ALA A 365 1.28 -2.88 -9.11
C ALA A 365 0.44 -1.78 -9.79
N ASP A 366 0.88 -0.51 -9.76
CA ASP A 366 0.25 0.60 -10.50
C ASP A 366 0.18 0.30 -12.01
N ARG A 367 1.31 -0.13 -12.61
CA ARG A 367 1.42 -0.44 -14.05
C ARG A 367 0.48 -1.55 -14.51
N TYR A 368 0.28 -2.58 -13.68
CA TYR A 368 -0.58 -3.72 -13.96
C TYR A 368 -1.98 -3.55 -13.35
N MET A 369 -2.30 -2.38 -12.80
CA MET A 369 -3.60 -2.07 -12.23
C MET A 369 -3.98 -3.11 -11.16
N GLN A 370 -3.15 -3.25 -10.12
CA GLN A 370 -3.34 -4.20 -9.03
C GLN A 370 -3.33 -3.48 -7.67
N SER A 371 -4.36 -3.73 -6.88
CA SER A 371 -4.39 -3.35 -5.46
C SER A 371 -3.39 -4.17 -4.67
N TRP A 372 -2.91 -3.65 -3.53
CA TRP A 372 -1.89 -4.33 -2.74
C TRP A 372 -1.96 -4.06 -1.24
N GLN A 373 -1.46 -5.01 -0.46
CA GLN A 373 -1.29 -4.92 0.99
C GLN A 373 0.13 -5.33 1.40
N GLY A 374 0.84 -4.46 2.12
CA GLY A 374 2.21 -4.70 2.56
C GLY A 374 2.29 -5.55 3.82
N TRP A 375 3.32 -6.41 3.92
CA TRP A 375 3.61 -7.23 5.11
C TRP A 375 4.75 -6.61 5.95
N ALA A 376 4.49 -5.84 7.02
CA ALA A 376 3.22 -5.61 7.69
C ALA A 376 3.29 -4.39 8.63
N TYR A 377 2.15 -3.97 9.21
CA TYR A 377 2.06 -2.81 10.10
C TYR A 377 2.99 -2.93 11.33
N ASN A 378 3.19 -4.16 11.81
CA ASN A 378 4.05 -4.46 12.95
C ASN A 378 5.56 -4.29 12.68
N ASN A 379 5.94 -3.79 11.50
CA ASN A 379 7.31 -3.41 11.17
C ASN A 379 7.50 -1.88 11.08
N VAL A 380 6.40 -1.12 11.15
CA VAL A 380 6.43 0.34 10.95
C VAL A 380 7.06 1.04 12.15
N TRP A 381 6.86 0.54 13.38
CA TRP A 381 7.39 1.18 14.57
C TRP A 381 8.80 0.66 14.92
N SER A 382 9.62 1.57 15.44
CA SER A 382 10.93 1.28 16.04
C SER A 382 10.92 1.75 17.49
N GLY A 383 11.56 0.98 18.37
CA GLY A 383 11.59 1.24 19.82
C GLY A 383 10.44 0.55 20.58
N SER A 384 10.25 0.94 21.84
CA SER A 384 9.24 0.37 22.74
C SER A 384 8.52 1.47 23.53
N GLY A 385 7.35 1.14 24.07
CA GLY A 385 6.56 2.05 24.89
C GLY A 385 6.13 3.33 24.17
N THR A 386 6.02 4.42 24.93
CA THR A 386 5.57 5.72 24.42
C THR A 386 6.57 6.39 23.48
N ASP A 387 7.84 6.02 23.56
CA ASP A 387 8.95 6.61 22.79
C ASP A 387 9.10 5.97 21.40
N ALA A 388 8.27 5.00 21.07
CA ALA A 388 8.30 4.37 19.76
C ALA A 388 7.99 5.39 18.64
N VAL A 389 8.84 5.36 17.62
CA VAL A 389 8.77 6.25 16.44
C VAL A 389 8.52 5.43 15.19
N ALA A 390 7.71 5.98 14.27
CA ALA A 390 7.50 5.35 12.98
C ALA A 390 8.75 5.50 12.11
N ARG A 391 9.15 4.43 11.41
CA ARG A 391 10.31 4.41 10.50
C ARG A 391 10.01 5.27 9.28
N PRO A 392 10.70 6.42 9.07
CA PRO A 392 10.33 7.38 8.02
C PRO A 392 10.34 6.77 6.61
N ALA A 393 11.30 5.90 6.30
CA ALA A 393 11.41 5.26 4.99
C ALA A 393 10.20 4.33 4.69
N ILE A 394 9.70 3.60 5.70
CA ILE A 394 8.52 2.73 5.55
C ILE A 394 7.25 3.59 5.42
N VAL A 395 7.11 4.62 6.27
CA VAL A 395 5.98 5.56 6.18
C VAL A 395 5.92 6.18 4.79
N ARG A 396 7.06 6.63 4.25
CA ARG A 396 7.17 7.16 2.88
C ARG A 396 6.74 6.15 1.82
N ALA A 397 7.16 4.89 1.96
CA ALA A 397 6.83 3.84 1.00
C ALA A 397 5.31 3.58 0.91
N TYR A 398 4.59 3.66 2.03
CA TYR A 398 3.12 3.57 2.03
C TYR A 398 2.43 4.84 1.52
N SER A 399 2.99 6.03 1.79
CA SER A 399 2.37 7.35 1.59
C SER A 399 2.19 7.78 0.13
N ARG A 400 1.96 6.85 -0.81
CA ARG A 400 1.75 7.13 -2.23
C ARG A 400 0.41 7.85 -2.44
N THR A 401 0.35 8.75 -3.42
CA THR A 401 -0.93 9.27 -3.94
C THR A 401 -1.49 8.28 -4.94
N TYR A 402 -2.79 7.99 -4.85
CA TYR A 402 -3.46 7.08 -5.75
C TYR A 402 -4.96 7.38 -5.82
N VAL A 403 -5.59 6.93 -6.89
CA VAL A 403 -7.03 6.96 -7.05
C VAL A 403 -7.65 5.88 -6.19
N GLU A 404 -8.52 6.23 -5.24
CA GLU A 404 -9.30 5.26 -4.47
C GLU A 404 -10.54 4.81 -5.24
N ALA A 405 -11.14 5.71 -6.02
CA ALA A 405 -12.35 5.44 -6.77
C ALA A 405 -12.40 6.26 -8.07
N THR A 406 -12.85 5.68 -9.19
CA THR A 406 -13.18 6.45 -10.41
C THR A 406 -14.66 6.36 -10.76
N ALA A 407 -15.27 7.49 -11.13
CA ALA A 407 -16.60 7.56 -11.72
C ALA A 407 -16.60 7.03 -13.18
N GLY A 408 -16.34 5.73 -13.30
CA GLY A 408 -16.20 5.00 -14.54
C GLY A 408 -15.00 4.05 -14.49
N THR A 409 -14.64 3.43 -15.62
CA THR A 409 -13.62 2.37 -15.66
C THR A 409 -12.21 2.97 -15.68
N THR A 410 -11.41 2.74 -14.63
CA THR A 410 -10.03 3.20 -14.58
C THR A 410 -9.21 2.57 -15.71
N GLN A 411 -8.34 3.34 -16.35
CA GLN A 411 -7.51 2.90 -17.47
C GLN A 411 -6.04 2.86 -17.10
N THR A 412 -5.55 3.88 -16.39
CA THR A 412 -4.15 3.98 -15.97
C THR A 412 -4.03 4.63 -14.60
N MET A 413 -2.97 4.29 -13.88
CA MET A 413 -2.49 4.99 -12.70
C MET A 413 -0.96 5.06 -12.71
N TYR A 414 -0.40 6.17 -12.25
CA TYR A 414 1.05 6.34 -12.16
C TYR A 414 1.40 7.35 -11.07
N PHE A 415 2.13 6.90 -10.05
CA PHE A 415 2.74 7.77 -9.05
C PHE A 415 4.26 7.83 -9.26
N GLN A 416 4.79 9.04 -9.39
CA GLN A 416 6.22 9.28 -9.55
C GLN A 416 6.86 9.54 -8.17
N ASP A 417 7.57 8.53 -7.66
CA ASP A 417 8.17 8.53 -6.31
C ASP A 417 9.09 9.71 -6.01
N SER A 418 9.73 10.27 -7.05
CA SER A 418 10.74 11.32 -6.92
C SER A 418 10.14 12.71 -6.81
N THR A 419 9.08 13.00 -7.55
CA THR A 419 8.45 14.32 -7.64
C THR A 419 7.12 14.39 -6.90
N THR A 420 6.65 13.25 -6.41
CA THR A 420 5.31 13.02 -5.83
C THR A 420 4.17 13.40 -6.78
N LYS A 421 4.41 13.50 -8.09
CA LYS A 421 3.33 13.71 -9.06
C LYS A 421 2.54 12.44 -9.28
N TYR A 422 1.24 12.59 -9.42
CA TYR A 422 0.31 11.49 -9.69
C TYR A 422 -0.49 11.77 -10.96
N TRP A 423 -0.79 10.71 -11.72
CA TRP A 423 -1.70 10.71 -12.85
C TRP A 423 -2.62 9.51 -12.79
N VAL A 424 -3.88 9.74 -13.16
CA VAL A 424 -4.89 8.71 -13.36
C VAL A 424 -5.69 9.04 -14.61
N SER A 425 -6.11 8.02 -15.35
CA SER A 425 -7.15 8.19 -16.37
C SER A 425 -8.26 7.15 -16.22
N TRP A 426 -9.47 7.52 -16.63
CA TRP A 426 -10.63 6.63 -16.64
C TRP A 426 -11.56 6.93 -17.81
N LYS A 427 -12.34 5.92 -18.21
CA LYS A 427 -13.47 6.09 -19.12
C LYS A 427 -14.66 6.59 -18.32
N ALA A 428 -15.12 7.81 -18.57
CA ALA A 428 -16.18 8.45 -17.82
C ALA A 428 -17.52 7.71 -17.97
N ASP A 429 -18.22 7.51 -16.85
CA ASP A 429 -19.61 7.04 -16.84
C ASP A 429 -20.50 8.05 -16.10
N LYS A 430 -21.36 8.75 -16.85
CA LYS A 430 -22.23 9.80 -16.31
C LYS A 430 -23.41 9.26 -15.51
N SER A 431 -23.68 7.96 -15.56
CA SER A 431 -24.70 7.34 -14.70
C SER A 431 -24.23 7.32 -13.23
N ILE A 432 -22.92 7.27 -13.00
CA ILE A 432 -22.31 7.34 -11.67
C ILE A 432 -22.32 8.80 -11.18
N GLN A 433 -23.11 9.06 -10.14
CA GLN A 433 -23.23 10.39 -9.51
C GLN A 433 -22.14 10.65 -8.46
N ALA A 434 -21.59 9.57 -7.88
CA ALA A 434 -20.53 9.67 -6.90
C ALA A 434 -19.22 10.18 -7.56
N PRO A 435 -18.44 11.03 -6.89
CA PRO A 435 -17.22 11.57 -7.47
C PRO A 435 -16.12 10.52 -7.58
N THR A 436 -15.21 10.75 -8.53
CA THR A 436 -13.85 10.17 -8.51
C THR A 436 -13.13 10.67 -7.26
N LEU A 437 -12.40 9.80 -6.57
CA LEU A 437 -11.67 10.08 -5.35
C LEU A 437 -10.18 9.80 -5.54
N ILE A 438 -9.32 10.80 -5.38
CA ILE A 438 -7.85 10.65 -5.39
C ILE A 438 -7.32 10.97 -4.00
N ARG A 439 -6.82 9.96 -3.29
CA ARG A 439 -6.23 10.13 -1.96
C ARG A 439 -4.78 10.59 -2.07
N PHE A 440 -4.38 11.54 -1.24
CA PHE A 440 -3.02 12.06 -1.21
C PHE A 440 -2.48 12.17 0.23
N ALA A 441 -1.15 12.20 0.37
CA ALA A 441 -0.48 12.30 1.67
C ALA A 441 0.07 13.73 1.90
N PRO A 442 -0.72 14.68 2.45
CA PRO A 442 -0.29 16.08 2.56
C PRO A 442 0.97 16.25 3.41
N LYS A 443 1.06 15.58 4.57
CA LYS A 443 2.20 15.73 5.48
C LYS A 443 3.52 15.25 4.87
N ILE A 444 3.48 14.17 4.08
CA ILE A 444 4.69 13.51 3.57
C ILE A 444 5.07 14.02 2.17
N ASN A 445 4.10 14.25 1.29
CA ASN A 445 4.35 14.52 -0.12
C ASN A 445 3.95 15.93 -0.58
N TYR A 446 3.08 16.64 0.15
CA TYR A 446 2.51 17.92 -0.29
C TYR A 446 2.30 18.92 0.86
N PRO A 447 3.33 19.24 1.67
CA PRO A 447 3.14 20.13 2.82
C PRO A 447 2.84 21.57 2.41
N ASP A 448 3.16 21.95 1.16
CA ASP A 448 2.78 23.24 0.55
C ASP A 448 1.41 23.21 -0.16
N GLY A 449 0.70 22.09 -0.08
CA GLY A 449 -0.54 21.85 -0.82
C GLY A 449 -0.32 21.25 -2.22
N ILE A 450 -1.43 21.14 -2.95
CA ILE A 450 -1.50 20.46 -4.24
C ILE A 450 -2.05 21.35 -5.35
N ARG A 451 -1.76 20.96 -6.59
CA ARG A 451 -2.49 21.38 -7.79
C ARG A 451 -3.16 20.19 -8.43
N VAL A 452 -4.34 20.43 -8.98
CA VAL A 452 -5.12 19.43 -9.71
C VAL A 452 -5.30 19.90 -11.15
N PHE A 453 -4.96 19.04 -12.10
CA PHE A 453 -5.19 19.25 -13.52
C PHE A 453 -6.19 18.20 -14.03
N ILE A 454 -7.12 18.61 -14.89
CA ILE A 454 -8.13 17.74 -15.49
C ILE A 454 -8.12 17.97 -17.00
N ASP A 455 -8.06 16.87 -17.77
CA ASP A 455 -8.09 16.85 -19.22
C ASP A 455 -9.17 15.86 -19.71
N PRO A 456 -10.04 16.21 -20.67
CA PRO A 456 -10.15 17.52 -21.32
C PRO A 456 -10.55 18.65 -20.35
N PRO A 457 -10.13 19.91 -20.58
CA PRO A 457 -10.49 21.02 -19.73
C PRO A 457 -12.02 21.19 -19.61
N GLY A 458 -12.51 21.30 -18.37
CA GLY A 458 -13.94 21.45 -18.08
C GLY A 458 -14.73 20.14 -18.00
N SER A 459 -14.13 18.98 -18.30
CA SER A 459 -14.77 17.65 -18.14
C SER A 459 -14.98 17.24 -16.68
N GLY A 460 -14.45 17.98 -15.72
CA GLY A 460 -14.65 17.76 -14.29
C GLY A 460 -14.46 19.04 -13.47
N THR A 461 -15.11 19.11 -12.32
CA THR A 461 -14.82 20.08 -11.25
C THR A 461 -14.32 19.32 -10.03
N TYR A 462 -13.38 19.89 -9.29
CA TYR A 462 -12.83 19.24 -8.10
C TYR A 462 -13.02 20.06 -6.83
N THR A 463 -13.12 19.35 -5.71
CA THR A 463 -12.95 19.88 -4.36
C THR A 463 -11.87 19.08 -3.63
N VAL A 464 -11.31 19.64 -2.56
CA VAL A 464 -10.35 18.96 -1.70
C VAL A 464 -10.99 18.79 -0.32
N ASP A 465 -11.13 17.55 0.11
CA ASP A 465 -11.55 17.23 1.47
C ASP A 465 -10.30 16.98 2.33
N ASN A 466 -10.02 17.93 3.23
CA ASN A 466 -8.88 17.86 4.14
C ASN A 466 -9.12 16.92 5.32
N ALA A 467 -10.36 16.51 5.61
CA ALA A 467 -10.62 15.54 6.68
C ALA A 467 -10.23 14.12 6.25
N THR A 468 -10.42 13.81 4.96
CA THR A 468 -10.11 12.51 4.35
C THR A 468 -8.88 12.54 3.45
N ASN A 469 -8.21 13.69 3.32
CA ASN A 469 -7.09 13.94 2.40
C ASN A 469 -7.36 13.44 0.98
N THR A 470 -8.51 13.83 0.43
CA THR A 470 -9.00 13.31 -0.85
C THR A 470 -9.40 14.45 -1.80
N VAL A 471 -8.95 14.39 -3.04
CA VAL A 471 -9.47 15.20 -4.15
C VAL A 471 -10.71 14.51 -4.70
N ARG A 472 -11.85 15.22 -4.70
CA ARG A 472 -13.14 14.72 -5.20
C ARG A 472 -13.43 15.37 -6.54
N ILE A 473 -13.50 14.59 -7.62
CA ILE A 473 -13.77 15.09 -8.98
C ILE A 473 -15.16 14.62 -9.43
N SER A 474 -16.04 15.59 -9.68
CA SER A 474 -17.38 15.34 -10.22
C SER A 474 -17.43 15.69 -11.70
N HIS A 475 -18.17 14.88 -12.47
CA HIS A 475 -18.49 15.19 -13.87
C HIS A 475 -19.25 16.52 -14.00
N THR A 476 -19.06 17.21 -15.12
CA THR A 476 -19.80 18.43 -15.46
C THR A 476 -20.79 18.16 -16.59
N ALA A 477 -21.52 19.20 -16.99
CA ALA A 477 -22.33 19.14 -18.20
C ALA A 477 -21.49 18.89 -19.47
N ALA A 478 -20.23 19.34 -19.50
CA ALA A 478 -19.32 19.19 -20.63
C ALA A 478 -18.73 17.77 -20.76
N THR A 479 -18.79 16.96 -19.69
CA THR A 479 -18.35 15.57 -19.74
C THR A 479 -19.15 14.78 -20.78
N VAL A 480 -18.44 14.07 -21.65
CA VAL A 480 -18.97 13.13 -22.63
C VAL A 480 -18.88 11.72 -22.07
N ASN A 481 -19.99 10.99 -22.08
CA ASN A 481 -20.02 9.61 -21.60
C ASN A 481 -19.10 8.70 -22.44
N GLY A 482 -18.26 7.90 -21.80
CA GLY A 482 -17.28 7.03 -22.45
C GLY A 482 -16.01 7.72 -22.96
N GLU A 483 -15.86 9.04 -22.77
CA GLU A 483 -14.60 9.72 -23.05
C GLU A 483 -13.53 9.34 -22.02
N THR A 484 -12.25 9.45 -22.40
CA THR A 484 -11.17 9.31 -21.42
C THR A 484 -10.96 10.65 -20.73
N ILE A 485 -11.13 10.69 -19.41
CA ILE A 485 -10.70 11.80 -18.57
C ILE A 485 -9.36 11.42 -17.94
N MET A 486 -8.42 12.36 -17.91
CA MET A 486 -7.19 12.26 -17.15
C MET A 486 -7.18 13.32 -16.04
N ALA A 487 -6.81 12.92 -14.83
CA ALA A 487 -6.53 13.84 -13.73
C ALA A 487 -5.09 13.69 -13.25
N SER A 488 -4.50 14.79 -12.82
CA SER A 488 -3.17 14.81 -12.20
C SER A 488 -3.18 15.59 -10.91
N VAL A 489 -2.58 15.02 -9.86
CA VAL A 489 -2.33 15.69 -8.58
C VAL A 489 -0.82 15.92 -8.46
N GLN A 490 -0.42 17.18 -8.29
CA GLN A 490 1.00 17.58 -8.28
C GLN A 490 1.30 18.50 -7.10
N PRO A 491 2.57 18.64 -6.68
CA PRO A 491 2.97 19.66 -5.72
C PRO A 491 2.50 21.07 -6.11
N PHE A 492 2.17 21.90 -5.10
CA PHE A 492 1.70 23.26 -5.35
C PHE A 492 2.74 24.17 -6.00
N TYR A 493 4.01 24.00 -5.68
CA TYR A 493 5.09 24.73 -6.34
C TYR A 493 5.65 23.91 -7.50
N PRO A 494 6.24 24.55 -8.54
CA PRO A 494 6.95 23.82 -9.59
C PRO A 494 8.04 22.94 -8.96
N THR A 495 7.89 21.62 -9.12
CA THR A 495 8.80 20.63 -8.56
C THR A 495 9.14 19.58 -9.62
N ASP A 496 10.41 19.47 -9.97
CA ASP A 496 10.91 18.45 -10.89
C ASP A 496 12.45 18.38 -10.86
N ILE A 497 13.02 17.47 -11.63
CA ILE A 497 14.44 17.51 -11.98
C ILE A 497 14.75 18.72 -12.88
N ILE A 498 15.97 19.25 -12.80
CA ILE A 498 16.47 20.32 -13.67
C ILE A 498 17.55 19.72 -14.57
N GLN A 499 17.24 19.56 -15.87
CA GLN A 499 18.12 18.88 -16.82
C GLN A 499 18.76 19.87 -17.78
N ASN A 500 20.07 19.76 -18.04
CA ASN A 500 20.70 20.48 -19.14
C ASN A 500 20.51 19.69 -20.46
N PRO A 501 19.84 20.25 -21.48
CA PRO A 501 19.52 19.52 -22.70
C PRO A 501 20.74 19.08 -23.53
N ASP A 502 21.84 19.81 -23.48
CA ASP A 502 23.04 19.54 -24.30
C ASP A 502 23.87 18.38 -23.74
N SER A 503 23.94 18.25 -22.41
CA SER A 503 24.61 17.14 -21.74
C SER A 503 23.71 15.93 -21.46
N GLY A 504 22.38 16.13 -21.42
CA GLY A 504 21.41 15.13 -20.98
C GLY A 504 21.46 14.86 -19.46
N LYS A 505 22.22 15.64 -18.70
CA LYS A 505 22.49 15.46 -17.26
C LYS A 505 21.72 16.45 -16.40
N CYS A 506 21.62 16.15 -15.11
CA CYS A 506 20.77 16.87 -14.16
C CYS A 506 21.59 17.64 -13.11
N LEU A 507 20.99 18.70 -12.59
CA LEU A 507 21.46 19.45 -11.43
C LEU A 507 21.28 18.59 -10.16
N ASP A 508 22.37 18.37 -9.44
CA ASP A 508 22.46 17.36 -8.38
C ASP A 508 23.10 17.95 -7.10
N ASN A 509 22.50 17.67 -5.94
CA ASN A 509 23.13 17.89 -4.66
C ASN A 509 24.18 16.79 -4.39
N GLY A 510 25.46 17.13 -4.56
CA GLY A 510 26.53 16.15 -4.67
C GLY A 510 26.60 15.15 -3.51
N ASN A 511 26.74 13.87 -3.86
CA ASN A 511 26.75 12.73 -2.92
C ASN A 511 25.49 12.64 -2.03
N ALA A 512 24.38 13.27 -2.43
CA ALA A 512 23.14 13.37 -1.65
C ALA A 512 23.32 13.91 -0.21
N LYS A 513 24.41 14.63 0.06
CA LYS A 513 24.73 15.11 1.40
C LYS A 513 23.95 16.39 1.70
N VAL A 514 23.04 16.32 2.66
CA VAL A 514 22.18 17.46 3.05
C VAL A 514 22.83 18.23 4.21
N THR A 515 23.86 19.00 3.88
CA THR A 515 24.58 19.88 4.83
C THR A 515 24.93 21.20 4.16
N SER A 516 25.10 22.27 4.95
CA SER A 516 25.55 23.57 4.45
C SER A 516 26.88 23.47 3.69
N ASN A 517 27.03 24.31 2.67
CA ASN A 517 28.15 24.38 1.73
C ASN A 517 28.40 23.10 0.90
N ASN A 518 27.45 22.18 0.83
CA ASN A 518 27.60 21.02 -0.06
C ASN A 518 27.53 21.48 -1.53
N PRO A 519 28.43 21.03 -2.41
CA PRO A 519 28.46 21.51 -3.79
C PRO A 519 27.28 21.00 -4.62
N ILE A 520 26.77 21.87 -5.48
CA ILE A 520 25.84 21.50 -6.55
C ILE A 520 26.65 21.12 -7.79
N ILE A 521 26.36 19.95 -8.36
CA ILE A 521 27.12 19.35 -9.46
C ILE A 521 26.22 18.92 -10.61
N LEU A 522 26.82 18.60 -11.74
CA LEU A 522 26.19 17.93 -12.86
C LEU A 522 26.31 16.42 -12.66
N TRP A 523 25.21 15.68 -12.77
CA TRP A 523 25.20 14.22 -12.63
C TRP A 523 24.24 13.54 -13.60
N ASP A 524 24.39 12.23 -13.79
CA ASP A 524 23.41 11.46 -14.56
C ASP A 524 22.03 11.58 -13.93
N CYS A 525 21.03 11.86 -14.77
CA CYS A 525 19.66 12.04 -14.28
C CYS A 525 19.15 10.73 -13.67
N SER A 526 18.71 10.81 -12.41
CA SER A 526 18.03 9.74 -11.71
C SER A 526 16.70 10.24 -11.13
N SER A 527 15.99 9.37 -10.44
CA SER A 527 14.78 9.70 -9.68
C SER A 527 15.09 9.89 -8.19
N ASP A 528 16.35 10.15 -7.83
CA ASP A 528 16.75 10.25 -6.43
C ASP A 528 16.40 11.63 -5.85
N PRO A 529 16.04 11.72 -4.55
CA PRO A 529 15.65 12.97 -3.91
C PRO A 529 16.65 14.13 -4.07
N ASN A 530 17.95 13.84 -4.15
CA ASN A 530 19.01 14.83 -4.29
C ASN A 530 19.06 15.57 -5.65
N GLN A 531 18.22 15.18 -6.61
CA GLN A 531 18.09 15.84 -7.91
C GLN A 531 16.75 16.56 -8.13
N VAL A 532 15.86 16.55 -7.14
CA VAL A 532 14.52 17.11 -7.29
C VAL A 532 14.46 18.48 -6.62
N TRP A 533 14.05 19.48 -7.39
CA TRP A 533 14.13 20.88 -6.99
C TRP A 533 12.76 21.55 -7.03
N LYS A 534 12.48 22.36 -6.01
CA LYS A 534 11.23 23.10 -5.84
C LYS A 534 11.45 24.61 -5.97
N PHE A 535 10.64 25.26 -6.80
CA PHE A 535 10.69 26.71 -7.01
C PHE A 535 9.66 27.40 -6.11
N LYS A 536 10.11 28.02 -5.01
CA LYS A 536 9.25 28.65 -4.00
C LYS A 536 9.82 30.01 -3.61
N ASP A 537 9.00 31.07 -3.66
CA ASP A 537 9.36 32.43 -3.19
C ASP A 537 10.70 32.96 -3.74
N ASN A 538 10.91 32.76 -5.05
CA ASN A 538 12.14 33.05 -5.80
C ASN A 538 13.38 32.30 -5.28
N THR A 539 13.21 31.22 -4.52
CA THR A 539 14.28 30.30 -4.13
C THR A 539 14.16 28.99 -4.89
N ILE A 540 15.29 28.28 -5.01
CA ILE A 540 15.33 26.91 -5.54
C ILE A 540 15.72 26.01 -4.37
N GLN A 541 14.77 25.22 -3.90
CA GLN A 541 14.88 24.40 -2.70
C GLN A 541 15.10 22.95 -3.09
N LEU A 542 15.87 22.22 -2.29
CA LEU A 542 15.87 20.77 -2.36
C LEU A 542 14.45 20.30 -1.98
N ALA A 543 13.74 19.67 -2.91
CA ALA A 543 12.32 19.37 -2.74
C ALA A 543 12.07 18.34 -1.64
N PHE A 544 13.02 17.39 -1.49
CA PHE A 544 12.94 16.28 -0.56
C PHE A 544 14.32 16.04 0.06
N ASP A 545 14.47 16.29 1.36
CA ASP A 545 15.63 15.80 2.10
C ASP A 545 15.41 14.33 2.56
N PRO A 546 16.42 13.61 3.07
CA PRO A 546 16.27 12.22 3.49
C PRO A 546 15.15 11.98 4.53
N ASP A 547 14.82 13.01 5.31
CA ASP A 547 13.73 12.98 6.30
C ASP A 547 12.41 13.56 5.75
N HIS A 548 12.40 14.05 4.51
CA HIS A 548 11.33 14.81 3.85
C HIS A 548 10.83 16.02 4.67
N ASN A 549 11.72 16.64 5.45
CA ASN A 549 11.47 17.93 6.06
C ASN A 549 11.67 19.02 5.00
N ASN A 550 10.59 19.32 4.27
CA ASN A 550 10.59 20.31 3.22
C ASN A 550 11.15 21.68 3.67
N ASP A 551 11.74 22.42 2.72
CA ASP A 551 12.15 23.84 2.83
C ASP A 551 13.39 24.15 3.67
N LYS A 552 14.14 23.14 4.10
CA LYS A 552 15.32 23.39 4.93
C LYS A 552 16.50 23.96 4.15
N TYR A 553 16.68 23.55 2.89
CA TYR A 553 17.87 23.87 2.10
C TYR A 553 17.58 24.47 0.72
N CYS A 554 18.32 25.53 0.40
CA CYS A 554 18.21 26.34 -0.80
C CYS A 554 19.55 26.35 -1.55
N ILE A 555 19.48 26.43 -2.87
CA ILE A 555 20.64 26.74 -3.71
C ILE A 555 21.08 28.18 -3.43
N ASP A 556 22.38 28.34 -3.17
CA ASP A 556 23.02 29.58 -2.75
C ASP A 556 24.31 29.81 -3.55
N THR A 557 24.61 31.06 -3.86
CA THR A 557 25.89 31.45 -4.45
C THR A 557 26.88 31.86 -3.36
N GLN A 558 28.08 31.29 -3.36
CA GLN A 558 29.13 31.60 -2.39
C GLN A 558 30.38 32.19 -3.06
N PRO A 559 30.95 33.29 -2.51
CA PRO A 559 32.23 33.81 -2.97
C PRO A 559 33.34 32.77 -2.85
N ILE A 560 34.28 32.83 -3.78
CA ILE A 560 35.55 32.11 -3.68
C ILE A 560 36.68 33.10 -3.37
N PRO A 561 37.73 32.69 -2.64
CA PRO A 561 38.83 33.57 -2.24
C PRO A 561 39.69 34.17 -3.39
N SER A 562 39.32 33.98 -4.66
CA SER A 562 40.08 34.40 -5.85
C SER A 562 39.41 35.52 -6.65
N ASN A 563 40.20 36.28 -7.41
CA ASN A 563 39.75 37.34 -8.33
C ASN A 563 39.09 36.79 -9.62
N THR A 564 38.37 35.69 -9.51
CA THR A 564 37.75 34.95 -10.60
C THR A 564 36.33 35.44 -10.85
N LYS A 565 35.90 35.48 -12.11
CA LYS A 565 34.57 35.97 -12.51
C LYS A 565 33.44 34.94 -12.30
N TYR A 566 33.42 34.23 -11.17
CA TYR A 566 32.38 33.25 -10.86
C TYR A 566 32.21 33.03 -9.35
N LEU A 567 31.06 32.47 -8.96
CA LEU A 567 30.75 32.06 -7.58
C LEU A 567 30.49 30.55 -7.54
N ASN A 568 30.76 29.93 -6.39
CA ASN A 568 30.37 28.54 -6.16
C ASN A 568 28.85 28.44 -6.04
N LEU A 569 28.27 27.36 -6.58
CA LEU A 569 26.89 27.00 -6.35
C LEU A 569 26.84 25.90 -5.30
N VAL A 570 26.20 26.18 -4.16
CA VAL A 570 26.16 25.27 -3.01
C VAL A 570 24.75 25.15 -2.43
N LEU A 571 24.56 24.14 -1.59
CA LEU A 571 23.38 23.96 -0.77
C LEU A 571 23.60 24.59 0.61
N ASN A 572 22.69 25.46 1.05
CA ASN A 572 22.72 26.09 2.37
C ASN A 572 21.31 26.15 2.98
N SER A 573 21.22 26.34 4.30
CA SER A 573 19.93 26.59 4.94
C SER A 573 19.23 27.76 4.27
N CYS A 574 17.94 27.58 3.98
CA CYS A 574 17.12 28.62 3.36
C CYS A 574 17.03 29.85 4.26
N ASP A 575 17.25 31.02 3.68
CA ASP A 575 17.08 32.32 4.33
C ASP A 575 16.36 33.26 3.35
N ALA A 576 15.11 33.58 3.67
CA ALA A 576 14.26 34.38 2.81
C ALA A 576 14.82 35.80 2.57
N ALA A 577 15.68 36.31 3.46
CA ALA A 577 16.28 37.64 3.36
C ALA A 577 17.57 37.65 2.53
N LYS A 578 18.19 36.50 2.23
CA LYS A 578 19.47 36.43 1.50
C LYS A 578 19.29 36.61 -0.01
N PRO A 579 19.82 37.70 -0.60
CA PRO A 579 19.73 37.90 -2.06
C PRO A 579 20.50 36.84 -2.87
N THR A 580 21.54 36.23 -2.29
CA THR A 580 22.35 35.18 -2.94
C THR A 580 21.59 33.86 -3.14
N GLN A 581 20.44 33.69 -2.49
CA GLN A 581 19.54 32.55 -2.65
C GLN A 581 18.31 32.88 -3.52
N LYS A 582 18.29 34.07 -4.14
CA LYS A 582 17.17 34.52 -4.97
C LYS A 582 17.48 34.33 -6.45
N TRP A 583 16.53 33.74 -7.15
CA TRP A 583 16.65 33.26 -8.52
C TRP A 583 15.46 33.72 -9.35
N SER A 584 15.73 34.07 -10.60
CA SER A 584 14.75 34.29 -11.65
C SER A 584 15.04 33.33 -12.80
N VAL A 585 14.02 33.05 -13.62
CA VAL A 585 14.20 32.16 -14.79
C VAL A 585 13.75 32.86 -16.05
N THR A 586 14.48 32.62 -17.15
CA THR A 586 14.14 33.16 -18.46
C THR A 586 13.30 32.17 -19.27
N ALA A 587 12.61 32.66 -20.32
CA ALA A 587 11.89 31.80 -21.25
C ALA A 587 12.81 30.82 -22.00
N THR A 588 14.09 31.16 -22.14
CA THR A 588 15.12 30.30 -22.76
C THR A 588 15.68 29.24 -21.80
N GLY A 589 15.28 29.26 -20.51
CA GLY A 589 15.70 28.26 -19.52
C GLY A 589 16.97 28.60 -18.74
N ASN A 590 17.43 29.86 -18.75
CA ASN A 590 18.49 30.28 -17.86
C ASN A 590 17.97 30.44 -16.43
N ILE A 591 18.76 30.04 -15.44
CA ILE A 591 18.49 30.27 -14.02
C ILE A 591 19.44 31.37 -13.56
N VAL A 592 18.92 32.56 -13.26
CA VAL A 592 19.68 33.78 -13.01
C VAL A 592 19.59 34.18 -11.56
N ASN A 593 20.74 34.27 -10.89
CA ASN A 593 20.84 34.79 -9.53
C ASN A 593 20.52 36.30 -9.53
N THR A 594 19.53 36.73 -8.74
CA THR A 594 19.05 38.11 -8.80
C THR A 594 20.00 39.12 -8.15
N ALA A 595 20.91 38.68 -7.28
CA ALA A 595 21.89 39.56 -6.64
C ALA A 595 23.06 39.92 -7.56
N THR A 596 23.49 38.96 -8.40
CA THR A 596 24.68 39.09 -9.24
C THR A 596 24.39 39.22 -10.73
N GLY A 597 23.21 38.79 -11.18
CA GLY A 597 22.89 38.63 -12.60
C GLY A 597 23.60 37.45 -13.27
N TYR A 598 24.21 36.55 -12.49
CA TYR A 598 24.92 35.39 -13.03
C TYR A 598 24.00 34.19 -13.24
N CYS A 599 24.29 33.40 -14.27
CA CYS A 599 23.55 32.21 -14.66
C CYS A 599 24.17 30.96 -14.01
N VAL A 600 23.33 29.97 -13.68
CA VAL A 600 23.79 28.61 -13.36
C VAL A 600 24.47 28.01 -14.59
N ASP A 601 25.76 27.69 -14.45
CA ASP A 601 26.69 27.34 -15.53
C ASP A 601 27.39 26.00 -15.24
N ILE A 602 27.49 25.14 -16.26
CA ILE A 602 28.34 23.95 -16.21
C ILE A 602 29.79 24.36 -16.45
N ASN A 603 30.63 24.23 -15.42
CA ASN A 603 32.00 24.72 -15.41
C ASN A 603 32.80 24.25 -16.64
N GLY A 604 33.30 25.22 -17.40
CA GLY A 604 34.12 24.98 -18.58
C GLY A 604 33.42 24.18 -19.69
N SER A 605 32.08 24.12 -19.69
CA SER A 605 31.30 23.24 -20.58
C SER A 605 31.71 21.76 -20.48
N THR A 606 32.14 21.33 -19.28
CA THR A 606 32.54 19.94 -19.03
C THR A 606 31.32 19.07 -18.73
N TYR A 607 30.82 18.32 -19.70
CA TYR A 607 29.59 17.52 -19.55
C TYR A 607 29.79 16.14 -18.89
N LYS A 608 30.73 16.04 -17.94
CA LYS A 608 30.98 14.80 -17.19
C LYS A 608 30.25 14.83 -15.85
N SER A 609 29.74 13.68 -15.41
CA SER A 609 29.19 13.51 -14.06
C SER A 609 30.26 13.88 -13.03
N GLY A 610 29.89 14.66 -12.02
CA GLY A 610 30.80 15.22 -11.02
C GLY A 610 31.32 16.63 -11.34
N THR A 611 31.00 17.20 -12.51
CA THR A 611 31.41 18.57 -12.84
C THR A 611 30.69 19.57 -11.94
N ALA A 612 31.44 20.48 -11.33
CA ALA A 612 30.86 21.54 -10.50
C ALA A 612 29.97 22.48 -11.33
N LEU A 613 28.83 22.85 -10.75
CA LEU A 613 28.01 23.95 -11.26
C LEU A 613 28.39 25.23 -10.55
N LEU A 614 28.41 26.33 -11.29
CA LEU A 614 28.85 27.65 -10.84
C LEU A 614 27.78 28.69 -11.14
N ALA A 615 27.85 29.84 -10.48
CA ALA A 615 27.22 31.04 -11.01
C ALA A 615 28.25 31.83 -11.81
N TYR A 616 28.01 31.98 -13.12
CA TYR A 616 28.91 32.63 -14.08
C TYR A 616 28.16 33.72 -14.86
N PRO A 617 28.82 34.79 -15.36
CA PRO A 617 28.19 35.75 -16.25
C PRO A 617 27.36 35.09 -17.35
N CYS A 618 26.10 35.50 -17.49
CA CYS A 618 25.21 34.96 -18.50
C CYS A 618 25.75 35.23 -19.92
N GLY A 619 25.77 34.20 -20.76
CA GLY A 619 26.19 34.31 -22.15
C GLY A 619 25.31 35.24 -22.97
N ALA A 620 25.90 35.85 -24.01
CA ALA A 620 25.18 36.76 -24.89
C ALA A 620 23.93 36.09 -25.49
N GLY A 621 22.76 36.74 -25.33
CA GLY A 621 21.48 36.25 -25.86
C GLY A 621 20.81 35.15 -25.03
N GLY A 622 21.39 34.67 -23.93
CA GLY A 622 20.77 33.65 -23.07
C GLY A 622 20.67 32.25 -23.69
N THR A 623 21.38 31.99 -24.79
CA THR A 623 21.33 30.72 -25.53
C THR A 623 22.59 29.87 -25.35
N GLN A 624 23.46 30.22 -24.40
CA GLN A 624 24.68 29.46 -24.15
C GLN A 624 24.32 28.08 -23.59
N LYS A 625 24.69 27.02 -24.32
CA LYS A 625 24.24 25.64 -24.09
C LYS A 625 24.52 25.12 -22.68
N ASN A 626 25.67 25.48 -22.10
CA ASN A 626 26.06 25.07 -20.75
C ASN A 626 25.39 25.90 -19.63
N GLN A 627 24.50 26.84 -19.98
CA GLN A 627 23.73 27.71 -19.07
C GLN A 627 22.21 27.62 -19.26
N VAL A 628 21.75 26.77 -20.18
CA VAL A 628 20.34 26.56 -20.51
C VAL A 628 19.85 25.26 -19.88
N TRP A 629 18.72 25.33 -19.18
CA TRP A 629 18.15 24.23 -18.43
C TRP A 629 16.69 24.00 -18.81
N LYS A 630 16.30 22.73 -18.89
CA LYS A 630 14.90 22.29 -18.90
C LYS A 630 14.39 22.37 -17.47
N LEU A 631 13.48 23.30 -17.24
CA LEU A 631 12.94 23.63 -15.93
C LEU A 631 11.61 22.89 -15.66
N PRO A 632 11.22 22.74 -14.39
CA PRO A 632 9.88 22.30 -14.03
C PRO A 632 8.81 23.18 -14.70
N ARG A 633 7.74 22.55 -15.19
CA ARG A 633 6.55 23.26 -15.69
C ARG A 633 6.04 24.21 -14.61
N GLY A 634 5.75 25.46 -14.96
CA GLY A 634 5.36 26.50 -14.00
C GLY A 634 6.50 27.35 -13.43
N ALA A 635 7.77 26.94 -13.58
CA ALA A 635 8.90 27.69 -13.00
C ALA A 635 9.02 29.12 -13.58
N SER A 636 8.64 29.31 -14.84
CA SER A 636 8.59 30.63 -15.51
C SER A 636 7.27 31.39 -15.30
N GLY A 637 6.42 30.93 -14.39
CA GLY A 637 5.10 31.51 -14.12
C GLY A 637 4.00 31.05 -15.09
N THR A 638 4.33 30.28 -16.13
CA THR A 638 3.34 29.69 -17.06
C THR A 638 3.19 28.20 -16.80
N TRP A 639 1.96 27.76 -16.54
CA TRP A 639 1.60 26.38 -16.23
C TRP A 639 0.91 25.67 -17.37
#